data_AF-A0A9W6X5M4-F1
#
_entry.id   AF-A0A9W6X5M4-F1
#
_cell.length_a   1.000
_cell.length_b   1.000
_cell.length_c   1.000
_cell.angle_alpha   90.00
_cell.angle_beta   90.00
_cell.angle_gamma   90.00
#
_symmetry.space_group_name_H-M   'P 1'
#
loop_
_entity.id
_entity.type
_entity.pdbx_description
1 polymer ?
#
loop_
_entity_poly.entity_id
_entity_poly.type
_entity_poly.pdbx_seq_one_letter_code
_entity_poly.pdbx_strand_id
1 'polypeptide(L)'
;MGSPAGFPLLTAVSVVCRECLPSRQGELPHVGRSIDSYLDVVSAKWNVATGYACMPNLHLVKFLGSREPSNMDTCYKWSILNDAAASAAARGDLKTLQWLVQYYCPGKFLTKVVNVAAAGGHLAILKWLHSNYRNLGYWGGMEMGGAIWKKDVKVLEWLKAHATPRQDCAAKLMLVAAAQGDRNLVEWIHGLYGVGADEAKRTAQDKYHWGLVQWIVMNCELRDRSVNFDRAAADGCLWFLKWAVEEGLARPVDRTVGVAADHGRLEIVKWLHDDLGERGMGAAFEKAAQNGDMAMLSWLHENNCQGCTTAAMDGAARKGFLEVVQWLHLNCSAGCTKAAMDRAAQNGHLDVVVWLHENRTEGCTTQAMDKAASFGFLDIVRWFHVHRKEGCTFAAMDSAAESGHLGIVAWLSANRTEACTTTAMNASAARGNLEMVRWLHYNRREGCSVVAMDRAAANGHLEVVKFLHENRNEGCTDAAMHRAAVGGFLDVVKYLQEHRGEGCTAATMDMAASRGQLKVVEFLHVHRTEGCSTEAMDGAAGRGHLEVVKFLHYKRTEGCTIRAMDSACSAGHLEVVQWLDRHRTEGFSSTAVKDAVSRGNFQIIMHLFVERAQHFRFPSGCILSASRIEIMEWLLQQCQQELNDCEFLADRSNWHFNEWLRQRGFHFVSQNDSMVCWKWRGSSGVGT
;
A
#
# COMPACT_ATOMS: atom_id res chain seq x y z
N MET A 1 53.03 5.12 3.87
CA MET A 1 53.09 5.45 5.30
C MET A 1 52.70 6.90 5.47
N GLY A 2 51.67 7.16 6.27
CA GLY A 2 51.24 8.49 6.71
C GLY A 2 50.35 8.31 7.93
N SER A 3 50.87 8.64 9.11
CA SER A 3 50.19 8.68 10.41
C SER A 3 50.38 10.10 10.96
N PRO A 4 49.49 10.70 11.78
CA PRO A 4 48.08 10.43 12.08
C PRO A 4 47.25 11.71 11.78
N ALA A 5 46.66 11.84 10.60
CA ALA A 5 45.69 12.92 10.38
C ALA A 5 44.42 12.58 11.18
N GLY A 6 44.16 13.34 12.24
CA GLY A 6 43.06 13.11 13.17
C GLY A 6 41.72 13.00 12.44
N PHE A 7 40.86 12.09 12.93
CA PHE A 7 39.50 11.92 12.44
C PHE A 7 38.78 13.29 12.38
N PRO A 8 37.99 13.58 11.34
CA PRO A 8 37.18 14.80 11.30
C PRO A 8 36.25 14.81 12.52
N LEU A 9 36.25 15.90 13.30
CA LEU A 9 35.38 16.03 14.48
C LEU A 9 33.97 16.46 14.06
N LEU A 10 32.93 15.87 14.67
CA LEU A 10 31.52 16.19 14.34
C LEU A 10 31.06 17.51 14.95
N THR A 11 31.61 17.88 16.12
CA THR A 11 31.28 19.10 16.85
C THR A 11 32.56 19.76 17.36
N ALA A 12 32.57 21.09 17.47
CA ALA A 12 33.64 21.85 18.09
C ALA A 12 33.13 22.37 19.44
N VAL A 13 33.88 22.10 20.52
CA VAL A 13 33.57 22.60 21.87
C VAL A 13 34.61 23.63 22.26
N SER A 14 34.16 24.82 22.66
CA SER A 14 35.03 25.78 23.33
C SER A 14 35.12 25.41 24.81
N VAL A 15 36.31 25.12 25.30
CA VAL A 15 36.57 24.79 26.71
C VAL A 15 37.29 25.94 27.40
N VAL A 16 36.84 26.32 28.60
CA VAL A 16 37.51 27.30 29.45
C VAL A 16 38.45 26.55 30.39
N CYS A 17 39.75 26.68 30.17
CA CYS A 17 40.77 26.08 31.04
C CYS A 17 41.09 27.00 32.22
N ARG A 18 41.22 26.42 33.42
CA ARG A 18 41.56 27.14 34.66
C ARG A 18 43.02 27.60 34.71
N GLU A 19 43.89 26.97 33.93
CA GLU A 19 45.30 27.32 33.76
C GLU A 19 45.63 27.49 32.26
N CYS A 20 46.51 28.43 31.95
CA CYS A 20 46.85 28.81 30.57
C CYS A 20 47.63 27.67 29.88
N LEU A 21 47.02 27.03 28.87
CA LEU A 21 47.72 26.02 28.06
C LEU A 21 48.89 26.68 27.30
N PRO A 22 50.10 26.09 27.28
CA PRO A 22 51.25 26.70 26.60
C PRO A 22 50.97 26.87 25.10
N SER A 23 50.93 28.13 24.66
CA SER A 23 50.45 28.57 23.35
C SER A 23 51.37 28.29 22.15
N ARG A 24 52.22 27.24 22.20
CA ARG A 24 53.18 26.97 21.10
C ARG A 24 53.28 25.52 20.59
N GLN A 25 52.51 24.57 21.12
CA GLN A 25 52.32 23.26 20.49
C GLN A 25 50.85 22.83 20.65
N GLY A 26 49.96 23.69 20.16
CA GLY A 26 48.52 23.51 20.23
C GLY A 26 48.06 22.38 19.33
N GLU A 27 48.11 21.16 19.85
CA GLU A 27 47.18 20.07 19.57
C GLU A 27 47.40 19.06 20.71
N LEU A 28 46.50 19.00 21.68
CA LEU A 28 46.39 17.87 22.61
C LEU A 28 45.34 16.92 22.03
N PRO A 29 45.64 16.12 20.99
CA PRO A 29 44.65 15.32 20.30
C PRO A 29 44.02 14.26 21.20
N HIS A 30 44.60 13.95 22.36
CA HIS A 30 43.98 13.10 23.37
C HIS A 30 42.81 13.78 24.09
N VAL A 31 42.89 15.08 24.40
CA VAL A 31 41.79 15.85 25.00
C VAL A 31 40.65 16.02 24.01
N GLY A 32 40.97 16.36 22.75
CA GLY A 32 40.00 16.39 21.67
C GLY A 32 39.31 15.03 21.47
N ARG A 33 40.06 13.92 21.53
CA ARG A 33 39.51 12.55 21.47
C ARG A 33 38.63 12.20 22.66
N SER A 34 38.96 12.63 23.88
CA SER A 34 38.12 12.38 25.06
C SER A 34 36.81 13.16 25.02
N ILE A 35 36.85 14.41 24.55
CA ILE A 35 35.64 15.22 24.34
C ILE A 35 34.79 14.64 23.20
N ASP A 36 35.42 14.27 22.08
CA ASP A 36 34.75 13.59 20.95
C ASP A 36 34.10 12.27 21.39
N SER A 37 34.82 11.44 22.14
CA SER A 37 34.30 10.19 22.71
C SER A 37 33.16 10.41 23.71
N TYR A 38 33.12 11.56 24.40
CA TYR A 38 32.05 11.91 25.33
C TYR A 38 30.82 12.49 24.61
N LEU A 39 31.05 13.23 23.52
CA LEU A 39 30.02 13.80 22.64
C LEU A 39 29.61 12.87 21.51
N ASP A 40 29.96 11.59 21.58
CA ASP A 40 29.59 10.56 20.62
C ASP A 40 28.07 10.24 20.74
N VAL A 41 27.24 11.22 20.40
CA VAL A 41 25.77 11.13 20.35
C VAL A 41 25.33 10.40 19.07
N VAL A 42 26.26 10.16 18.14
CA VAL A 42 25.98 9.39 16.94
C VAL A 42 25.99 7.92 17.31
N SER A 43 24.86 7.26 17.12
CA SER A 43 24.73 5.83 17.39
C SER A 43 25.83 5.05 16.68
N ALA A 44 26.61 4.25 17.41
CA ALA A 44 27.59 3.32 16.85
C ALA A 44 26.98 2.30 15.86
N LYS A 45 25.65 2.26 15.78
CA LYS A 45 24.87 1.46 14.83
C LYS A 45 24.75 2.09 13.44
N TRP A 46 25.08 3.37 13.28
CA TRP A 46 24.96 4.06 11.99
C TRP A 46 26.17 3.77 11.12
N ASN A 47 25.91 3.25 9.92
CA ASN A 47 26.87 3.26 8.82
C ASN A 47 26.64 4.51 7.95
N VAL A 48 27.53 4.75 6.98
CA VAL A 48 27.44 5.93 6.10
C VAL A 48 26.09 6.06 5.39
N ALA A 49 25.50 4.94 4.92
CA ALA A 49 24.20 4.96 4.24
C ALA A 49 23.03 5.34 5.17
N THR A 50 22.96 4.72 6.34
CA THR A 50 21.91 4.99 7.35
C THR A 50 22.07 6.38 7.96
N GLY A 51 23.29 6.79 8.28
CA GLY A 51 23.59 8.12 8.78
C GLY A 51 23.20 9.22 7.78
N TYR A 52 23.52 9.05 6.50
CA TYR A 52 23.10 10.01 5.46
C TYR A 52 21.58 10.02 5.25
N ALA A 53 20.91 8.87 5.34
CA ALA A 53 19.46 8.79 5.22
C ALA A 53 18.74 9.56 6.34
N CYS A 54 19.24 9.47 7.58
CA CYS A 54 18.72 10.21 8.73
C CYS A 54 19.09 11.70 8.68
N MET A 55 20.35 12.02 8.38
CA MET A 55 20.87 13.38 8.32
C MET A 55 21.79 13.57 7.10
N PRO A 56 21.31 14.22 6.03
CA PRO A 56 22.06 14.38 4.78
C PRO A 56 23.12 15.48 4.91
N ASN A 57 24.24 15.16 5.57
CA ASN A 57 25.34 16.09 5.79
C ASN A 57 26.69 15.43 5.42
N LEU A 58 27.44 16.08 4.53
CA LEU A 58 28.77 15.63 4.11
C LEU A 58 29.75 15.48 5.28
N HIS A 59 29.67 16.36 6.29
CA HIS A 59 30.51 16.26 7.48
C HIS A 59 30.23 14.99 8.27
N LEU A 60 28.95 14.64 8.46
CA LEU A 60 28.56 13.40 9.15
C LEU A 60 28.99 12.17 8.36
N VAL A 61 28.85 12.20 7.03
CA VAL A 61 29.27 11.10 6.16
C VAL A 61 30.80 10.89 6.20
N LYS A 62 31.58 11.98 6.19
CA LYS A 62 33.04 11.94 6.39
C LYS A 62 33.42 11.40 7.76
N PHE A 63 32.70 11.84 8.80
CA PHE A 63 32.87 11.37 10.17
C PHE A 63 32.66 9.85 10.26
N LEU A 64 31.51 9.36 9.78
CA LEU A 64 31.15 7.94 9.80
C LEU A 64 32.14 7.10 8.97
N GLY A 65 32.45 7.52 7.74
CA GLY A 65 33.37 6.78 6.86
C GLY A 65 34.79 6.67 7.43
N SER A 66 35.25 7.66 8.19
CA SER A 66 36.57 7.63 8.82
C SER A 66 36.66 6.63 10.00
N ARG A 67 35.53 6.29 10.61
CA ARG A 67 35.44 5.39 11.78
C ARG A 67 35.00 3.97 11.42
N GLU A 68 34.91 3.66 10.13
CA GLU A 68 34.56 2.32 9.69
C GLU A 68 35.64 1.29 10.07
N PRO A 69 35.26 0.05 10.39
CA PRO A 69 36.21 -1.01 10.69
C PRO A 69 37.16 -1.25 9.51
N SER A 70 38.45 -1.34 9.80
CA SER A 70 39.49 -1.59 8.79
C SER A 70 39.35 -2.96 8.11
N ASN A 71 38.78 -3.95 8.80
CA ASN A 71 38.57 -5.33 8.35
C ASN A 71 37.22 -5.60 7.67
N MET A 72 36.44 -4.56 7.36
CA MET A 72 35.10 -4.70 6.80
C MET A 72 35.12 -5.21 5.35
N ASP A 73 34.24 -6.18 5.05
CA ASP A 73 34.15 -6.87 3.75
C ASP A 73 33.97 -5.91 2.57
N THR A 74 34.65 -6.20 1.46
CA THR A 74 34.69 -5.31 0.28
C THR A 74 33.35 -5.23 -0.45
N CYS A 75 32.59 -6.32 -0.52
CA CYS A 75 31.26 -6.34 -1.12
C CYS A 75 30.24 -5.64 -0.22
N TYR A 76 30.40 -5.76 1.10
CA TYR A 76 29.58 -5.03 2.06
C TYR A 76 29.84 -3.51 2.01
N LYS A 77 31.10 -3.07 1.94
CA LYS A 77 31.44 -1.65 1.68
C LYS A 77 30.84 -1.15 0.37
N TRP A 78 30.89 -1.98 -0.67
CA TRP A 78 30.29 -1.65 -1.97
C TRP A 78 28.76 -1.48 -1.87
N SER A 79 28.09 -2.31 -1.09
CA SER A 79 26.65 -2.17 -0.81
C SER A 79 26.30 -0.86 -0.10
N ILE A 80 27.08 -0.47 0.92
CA ILE A 80 26.90 0.80 1.64
C ILE A 80 27.11 1.99 0.70
N LEU A 81 28.15 1.94 -0.13
CA LEU A 81 28.39 2.95 -1.15
C LEU A 81 27.17 3.11 -2.06
N ASN A 82 26.62 2.01 -2.59
CA ASN A 82 25.46 2.08 -3.50
C ASN A 82 24.20 2.65 -2.83
N ASP A 83 23.93 2.29 -1.58
CA ASP A 83 22.75 2.80 -0.86
C ASP A 83 22.91 4.27 -0.46
N ALA A 84 24.11 4.69 -0.03
CA ALA A 84 24.44 6.09 0.26
C ALA A 84 24.43 6.95 -1.01
N ALA A 85 25.06 6.46 -2.09
CA ALA A 85 25.14 7.16 -3.36
C ALA A 85 23.76 7.29 -4.03
N ALA A 86 22.91 6.26 -3.95
CA ALA A 86 21.52 6.35 -4.39
C ALA A 86 20.74 7.43 -3.61
N SER A 87 20.92 7.46 -2.29
CA SER A 87 20.29 8.46 -1.42
C SER A 87 20.76 9.88 -1.71
N ALA A 88 22.05 10.07 -2.02
CA ALA A 88 22.63 11.37 -2.39
C ALA A 88 22.16 11.81 -3.79
N ALA A 89 22.14 10.87 -4.74
CA ALA A 89 21.63 11.11 -6.09
C ALA A 89 20.15 11.50 -6.09
N ALA A 90 19.31 10.88 -5.26
CA ALA A 90 17.89 11.24 -5.15
C ALA A 90 17.69 12.70 -4.75
N ARG A 91 18.57 13.21 -3.87
CA ARG A 91 18.52 14.57 -3.31
C ARG A 91 19.26 15.61 -4.17
N GLY A 92 20.03 15.20 -5.17
CA GLY A 92 20.81 16.13 -6.00
C GLY A 92 22.13 16.57 -5.35
N ASP A 93 22.61 15.89 -4.31
CA ASP A 93 23.83 16.25 -3.58
C ASP A 93 25.08 15.73 -4.28
N LEU A 94 25.54 16.50 -5.27
CA LEU A 94 26.73 16.16 -6.06
C LEU A 94 28.02 16.13 -5.21
N LYS A 95 28.14 16.98 -4.19
CA LYS A 95 29.36 17.08 -3.37
C LYS A 95 29.55 15.83 -2.52
N THR A 96 28.48 15.35 -1.88
CA THR A 96 28.54 14.09 -1.11
C THR A 96 28.77 12.90 -2.02
N LEU A 97 28.12 12.87 -3.19
CA LEU A 97 28.34 11.81 -4.18
C LEU A 97 29.80 11.75 -4.67
N GLN A 98 30.41 12.90 -4.98
CA GLN A 98 31.82 13.00 -5.36
C GLN A 98 32.73 12.42 -4.29
N TRP A 99 32.49 12.78 -3.03
CA TRP A 99 33.28 12.28 -1.91
C TRP A 99 33.09 10.76 -1.72
N LEU A 100 31.86 10.26 -1.77
CA LEU A 100 31.56 8.83 -1.64
C LEU A 100 32.29 8.00 -2.69
N VAL A 101 32.29 8.44 -3.94
CA VAL A 101 32.99 7.75 -5.04
C VAL A 101 34.50 7.86 -4.88
N GLN A 102 35.06 8.98 -4.42
CA GLN A 102 36.50 9.11 -4.20
C GLN A 102 37.00 8.29 -3.00
N TYR A 103 36.18 8.19 -1.94
CA TYR A 103 36.57 7.55 -0.69
C TYR A 103 36.42 6.02 -0.73
N TYR A 104 35.30 5.52 -1.27
CA TYR A 104 35.03 4.08 -1.32
C TYR A 104 35.49 3.40 -2.62
N CYS A 105 35.84 4.16 -3.66
CA CYS A 105 36.18 3.59 -4.97
C CYS A 105 37.60 3.98 -5.44
N PRO A 106 38.34 2.96 -5.90
CA PRO A 106 38.68 2.91 -7.31
C PRO A 106 38.15 1.60 -7.97
N GLY A 107 37.14 1.73 -8.84
CA GLY A 107 36.80 0.68 -9.84
C GLY A 107 35.54 -0.17 -9.63
N LYS A 108 34.71 0.05 -8.60
CA LYS A 108 33.43 -0.68 -8.42
C LYS A 108 32.24 0.07 -9.04
N PHE A 109 31.23 -0.68 -9.50
CA PHE A 109 30.07 -0.15 -10.23
C PHE A 109 29.02 0.50 -9.33
N LEU A 110 28.41 1.59 -9.78
CA LEU A 110 27.33 2.30 -9.10
C LEU A 110 25.96 1.81 -9.58
N THR A 111 25.33 0.93 -8.82
CA THR A 111 24.21 0.11 -9.32
C THR A 111 22.88 0.87 -9.44
N LYS A 112 22.62 1.82 -8.54
CA LYS A 112 21.32 2.53 -8.47
C LYS A 112 21.40 4.01 -8.85
N VAL A 113 22.62 4.58 -8.87
CA VAL A 113 22.85 6.04 -8.86
C VAL A 113 22.33 6.72 -10.13
N VAL A 114 22.57 6.14 -11.31
CA VAL A 114 22.15 6.74 -12.59
C VAL A 114 20.63 6.77 -12.71
N ASN A 115 19.96 5.65 -12.41
CA ASN A 115 18.51 5.57 -12.44
C ASN A 115 17.87 6.58 -11.49
N VAL A 116 18.37 6.64 -10.25
CA VAL A 116 17.83 7.55 -9.22
C VAL A 116 18.13 9.02 -9.54
N ALA A 117 19.30 9.35 -10.09
CA ALA A 117 19.62 10.71 -10.53
C ALA A 117 18.70 11.17 -11.68
N ALA A 118 18.44 10.28 -12.65
CA ALA A 118 17.50 10.54 -13.74
C ALA A 118 16.06 10.69 -13.25
N ALA A 119 15.61 9.81 -12.36
CA ALA A 119 14.32 9.95 -11.67
C ALA A 119 14.24 11.22 -10.82
N GLY A 120 15.38 11.74 -10.34
CA GLY A 120 15.48 12.98 -9.58
C GLY A 120 15.44 14.25 -10.41
N GLY A 121 15.69 14.18 -11.73
CA GLY A 121 15.88 15.36 -12.59
C GLY A 121 17.28 16.00 -12.48
N HIS A 122 18.25 15.31 -11.89
CA HIS A 122 19.55 15.90 -11.51
C HIS A 122 20.58 15.81 -12.64
N LEU A 123 20.41 16.61 -13.69
CA LEU A 123 21.26 16.60 -14.89
C LEU A 123 22.75 16.84 -14.58
N ALA A 124 23.08 17.66 -13.57
CA ALA A 124 24.47 17.91 -13.17
C ALA A 124 25.19 16.64 -12.70
N ILE A 125 24.48 15.77 -11.96
CA ILE A 125 25.00 14.47 -11.51
C ILE A 125 25.21 13.54 -12.70
N LEU A 126 24.24 13.48 -13.61
CA LEU A 126 24.33 12.64 -14.81
C LEU A 126 25.50 13.03 -15.72
N LYS A 127 25.68 14.33 -15.99
CA LYS A 127 26.83 14.83 -16.75
C LYS A 127 28.15 14.49 -16.06
N TRP A 128 28.24 14.70 -14.76
CA TRP A 128 29.44 14.38 -13.99
C TRP A 128 29.77 12.88 -14.02
N LEU A 129 28.77 12.01 -13.81
CA LEU A 129 28.94 10.55 -13.89
C LEU A 129 29.37 10.11 -15.29
N HIS A 130 28.77 10.68 -16.35
CA HIS A 130 29.11 10.31 -17.72
C HIS A 130 30.51 10.80 -18.14
N SER A 131 30.92 11.99 -17.72
CA SER A 131 32.26 12.53 -18.06
C SER A 131 33.40 11.84 -17.31
N ASN A 132 33.19 11.47 -16.04
CA ASN A 132 34.28 10.98 -15.18
C ASN A 132 34.22 9.47 -14.92
N TYR A 133 33.04 8.86 -15.00
CA TYR A 133 32.77 7.50 -14.54
C TYR A 133 31.83 6.73 -15.47
N ARG A 134 31.91 6.97 -16.79
CA ARG A 134 31.05 6.29 -17.79
C ARG A 134 31.02 4.78 -17.62
N ASN A 135 32.19 4.18 -17.37
CA ASN A 135 32.36 2.74 -17.23
C ASN A 135 31.94 2.20 -15.85
N LEU A 136 31.63 3.05 -14.88
CA LEU A 136 31.19 2.63 -13.53
C LEU A 136 29.69 2.84 -13.31
N GLY A 137 29.00 3.64 -14.13
CA GLY A 137 27.55 3.82 -14.07
C GLY A 137 26.80 2.82 -14.96
N TYR A 138 25.59 2.46 -14.54
CA TYR A 138 24.65 1.68 -15.38
C TYR A 138 23.86 2.61 -16.31
N TRP A 139 24.15 2.49 -17.61
CA TRP A 139 23.55 3.27 -18.70
C TRP A 139 22.87 2.33 -19.69
N GLY A 140 21.76 2.73 -20.28
CA GLY A 140 21.01 1.97 -21.30
C GLY A 140 19.96 1.01 -20.72
N GLY A 141 19.54 1.19 -19.46
CA GLY A 141 18.51 0.41 -18.79
C GLY A 141 17.24 1.23 -18.53
N MET A 142 16.72 1.13 -17.29
CA MET A 142 15.48 1.81 -16.88
C MET A 142 15.67 3.25 -16.40
N GLU A 143 16.86 3.85 -16.54
CA GLU A 143 17.12 5.22 -16.07
C GLU A 143 16.25 6.28 -16.74
N MET A 144 15.96 6.11 -18.03
CA MET A 144 15.01 6.97 -18.73
C MET A 144 13.60 6.87 -18.11
N GLY A 145 13.21 5.70 -17.60
CA GLY A 145 11.89 5.47 -17.00
C GLY A 145 11.53 6.48 -15.91
N GLY A 146 12.48 6.80 -15.03
CA GLY A 146 12.28 7.80 -13.98
C GLY A 146 12.10 9.22 -14.54
N ALA A 147 12.89 9.59 -15.55
CA ALA A 147 12.80 10.90 -16.19
C ALA A 147 11.51 11.07 -17.02
N ILE A 148 11.03 10.00 -17.67
CA ILE A 148 9.75 9.96 -18.39
C ILE A 148 8.61 10.25 -17.43
N TRP A 149 8.61 9.60 -16.26
CA TRP A 149 7.53 9.77 -15.28
C TRP A 149 7.42 11.21 -14.77
N LYS A 150 8.55 11.90 -14.62
CA LYS A 150 8.59 13.32 -14.22
C LYS A 150 8.45 14.31 -15.37
N LYS A 151 8.39 13.84 -16.63
CA LYS A 151 8.37 14.67 -17.84
C LYS A 151 9.55 15.65 -17.94
N ASP A 152 10.73 15.24 -17.46
CA ASP A 152 11.93 16.09 -17.51
C ASP A 152 12.59 16.03 -18.90
N VAL A 153 12.19 16.96 -19.76
CA VAL A 153 12.65 17.05 -21.16
C VAL A 153 14.18 17.18 -21.24
N LYS A 154 14.80 17.96 -20.35
CA LYS A 154 16.25 18.22 -20.40
C LYS A 154 17.06 16.97 -20.11
N VAL A 155 16.62 16.18 -19.12
CA VAL A 155 17.27 14.90 -18.82
C VAL A 155 17.01 13.89 -19.93
N LEU A 156 15.80 13.84 -20.49
CA LEU A 156 15.45 12.91 -21.57
C LEU A 156 16.23 13.18 -22.86
N GLU A 157 16.32 14.43 -23.32
CA GLU A 157 17.10 14.79 -24.51
C GLU A 157 18.58 14.47 -24.33
N TRP A 158 19.12 14.77 -23.15
CA TRP A 158 20.51 14.47 -22.84
C TRP A 158 20.76 12.96 -22.80
N LEU A 159 19.88 12.17 -22.16
CA LEU A 159 19.97 10.71 -22.15
C LEU A 159 19.82 10.12 -23.55
N LYS A 160 18.91 10.61 -24.39
CA LYS A 160 18.75 10.15 -25.79
C LYS A 160 20.04 10.31 -26.59
N ALA A 161 20.79 11.39 -26.36
CA ALA A 161 22.03 11.67 -27.07
C ALA A 161 23.25 10.88 -26.53
N HIS A 162 23.24 10.44 -25.27
CA HIS A 162 24.44 9.91 -24.59
C HIS A 162 24.31 8.47 -24.06
N ALA A 163 23.09 7.97 -23.87
CA ALA A 163 22.79 6.65 -23.31
C ALA A 163 21.71 5.94 -24.15
N THR A 164 22.13 5.22 -25.19
CA THR A 164 21.21 4.42 -26.01
C THR A 164 20.62 3.26 -25.19
N PRO A 165 19.29 3.13 -25.10
CA PRO A 165 18.65 2.01 -24.43
C PRO A 165 19.05 0.66 -25.02
N ARG A 166 19.09 -0.38 -24.19
CA ARG A 166 19.17 -1.75 -24.70
C ARG A 166 17.82 -2.25 -25.19
N GLN A 167 17.86 -3.12 -26.19
CA GLN A 167 16.67 -3.77 -26.75
C GLN A 167 15.84 -4.49 -25.67
N ASP A 168 16.49 -5.12 -24.69
CA ASP A 168 15.83 -5.80 -23.57
C ASP A 168 14.99 -4.88 -22.67
N CYS A 169 15.34 -3.58 -22.62
CA CYS A 169 14.64 -2.56 -21.82
C CYS A 169 13.66 -1.72 -22.64
N ALA A 170 13.83 -1.70 -23.97
CA ALA A 170 13.03 -0.89 -24.88
C ALA A 170 11.52 -1.16 -24.71
N ALA A 171 11.11 -2.42 -24.55
CA ALA A 171 9.71 -2.78 -24.30
C ALA A 171 9.14 -2.11 -23.04
N LYS A 172 9.83 -2.24 -21.90
CA LYS A 172 9.37 -1.67 -20.64
C LYS A 172 9.41 -0.14 -20.65
N LEU A 173 10.44 0.46 -21.26
CA LEU A 173 10.51 1.91 -21.46
C LEU A 173 9.36 2.43 -22.34
N MET A 174 8.99 1.70 -23.38
CA MET A 174 7.83 2.04 -24.22
C MET A 174 6.53 2.01 -23.42
N LEU A 175 6.37 1.08 -22.47
CA LEU A 175 5.21 1.08 -21.56
C LEU A 175 5.17 2.31 -20.66
N VAL A 176 6.32 2.72 -20.09
CA VAL A 176 6.40 3.91 -19.25
C VAL A 176 6.07 5.17 -20.09
N ALA A 177 6.60 5.25 -21.31
CA ALA A 177 6.29 6.33 -22.26
C ALA A 177 4.79 6.36 -22.62
N ALA A 178 4.21 5.19 -22.89
CA ALA A 178 2.79 5.06 -23.22
C ALA A 178 1.88 5.43 -22.05
N ALA A 179 2.26 5.08 -20.81
CA ALA A 179 1.52 5.48 -19.62
C ALA A 179 1.48 7.01 -19.41
N GLN A 180 2.51 7.72 -19.86
CA GLN A 180 2.60 9.19 -19.79
C GLN A 180 2.02 9.90 -21.02
N GLY A 181 1.74 9.18 -22.10
CA GLY A 181 1.23 9.74 -23.35
C GLY A 181 2.29 10.41 -24.22
N ASP A 182 3.58 10.12 -24.02
CA ASP A 182 4.67 10.73 -24.79
C ASP A 182 4.84 10.04 -26.15
N ARG A 183 4.13 10.54 -27.17
CA ARG A 183 4.18 10.04 -28.54
C ARG A 183 5.59 10.05 -29.12
N ASN A 184 6.33 11.14 -28.97
CA ASN A 184 7.66 11.29 -29.56
C ASN A 184 8.61 10.22 -29.04
N LEU A 185 8.45 9.85 -27.77
CA LEU A 185 9.28 8.81 -27.17
C LEU A 185 8.85 7.40 -27.59
N VAL A 186 7.56 7.10 -27.68
CA VAL A 186 7.10 5.82 -28.23
C VAL A 186 7.56 5.64 -29.67
N GLU A 187 7.43 6.68 -30.49
CA GLU A 187 7.90 6.70 -31.89
C GLU A 187 9.40 6.45 -31.99
N TRP A 188 10.19 7.13 -31.16
CA TRP A 188 11.63 6.95 -31.10
C TRP A 188 12.03 5.53 -30.67
N ILE A 189 11.38 4.95 -29.65
CA ILE A 189 11.68 3.58 -29.19
C ILE A 189 11.25 2.55 -30.25
N HIS A 190 10.06 2.70 -30.83
CA HIS A 190 9.55 1.75 -31.81
C HIS A 190 10.40 1.76 -33.09
N GLY A 191 10.74 2.94 -33.62
CA GLY A 191 11.55 3.07 -34.83
C GLY A 191 12.98 2.56 -34.69
N LEU A 192 13.58 2.65 -33.50
CA LEU A 192 14.94 2.16 -33.25
C LEU A 192 15.02 0.65 -33.00
N TYR A 193 14.05 0.07 -32.30
CA TYR A 193 14.17 -1.31 -31.78
C TYR A 193 13.14 -2.30 -32.34
N GLY A 194 12.13 -1.83 -33.10
CA GLY A 194 11.08 -2.69 -33.66
C GLY A 194 10.27 -3.45 -32.59
N VAL A 195 10.12 -2.87 -31.39
CA VAL A 195 9.42 -3.55 -30.29
C VAL A 195 7.91 -3.56 -30.53
N GLY A 196 7.28 -4.71 -30.31
CA GLY A 196 5.82 -4.88 -30.45
C GLY A 196 5.04 -3.91 -29.57
N ALA A 197 4.07 -3.21 -30.17
CA ALA A 197 3.38 -2.10 -29.54
C ALA A 197 2.04 -2.47 -28.89
N ASP A 198 1.65 -3.76 -28.85
CA ASP A 198 0.36 -4.22 -28.29
C ASP A 198 0.16 -3.82 -26.82
N GLU A 199 1.18 -4.02 -25.99
CA GLU A 199 1.13 -3.71 -24.55
C GLU A 199 1.16 -2.19 -24.30
N ALA A 200 1.90 -1.44 -25.13
CA ALA A 200 1.93 0.01 -25.11
C ALA A 200 0.57 0.60 -25.51
N LYS A 201 -0.09 0.04 -26.52
CA LYS A 201 -1.47 0.38 -26.91
C LYS A 201 -2.44 0.15 -25.75
N ARG A 202 -2.36 -1.00 -25.06
CA ARG A 202 -3.23 -1.29 -23.91
C ARG A 202 -3.03 -0.26 -22.79
N THR A 203 -1.77 0.01 -22.45
CA THR A 203 -1.40 0.97 -21.40
C THR A 203 -1.86 2.39 -21.73
N ALA A 204 -1.69 2.83 -22.99
CA ALA A 204 -2.15 4.14 -23.45
C ALA A 204 -3.68 4.28 -23.35
N GLN A 205 -4.43 3.21 -23.67
CA GLN A 205 -5.88 3.18 -23.49
C GLN A 205 -6.27 3.25 -22.00
N ASP A 206 -5.60 2.51 -21.12
CA ASP A 206 -5.85 2.55 -19.67
C ASP A 206 -5.61 3.94 -19.06
N LYS A 207 -4.81 4.78 -19.72
CA LYS A 207 -4.47 6.15 -19.29
C LYS A 207 -5.12 7.26 -20.13
N TYR A 208 -6.07 6.91 -21.01
CA TYR A 208 -6.85 7.86 -21.83
C TYR A 208 -6.02 8.68 -22.84
N HIS A 209 -4.89 8.13 -23.33
CA HIS A 209 -4.01 8.82 -24.29
C HIS A 209 -4.37 8.49 -25.75
N TRP A 210 -5.56 8.91 -26.21
CA TRP A 210 -6.13 8.49 -27.50
C TRP A 210 -5.32 8.91 -28.74
N GLY A 211 -4.68 10.09 -28.72
CA GLY A 211 -3.79 10.52 -29.81
C GLY A 211 -2.59 9.60 -29.99
N LEU A 212 -2.08 9.04 -28.88
CA LEU A 212 -1.02 8.03 -28.92
C LEU A 212 -1.56 6.68 -29.42
N VAL A 213 -2.75 6.28 -28.97
CA VAL A 213 -3.39 5.03 -29.43
C VAL A 213 -3.60 5.06 -30.94
N GLN A 214 -4.11 6.16 -31.49
CA GLN A 214 -4.28 6.35 -32.94
C GLN A 214 -2.95 6.18 -33.67
N TRP A 215 -1.90 6.85 -33.19
CA TRP A 215 -0.57 6.76 -33.78
C TRP A 215 -0.04 5.32 -33.76
N ILE A 216 -0.15 4.61 -32.63
CA ILE A 216 0.31 3.22 -32.50
C ILE A 216 -0.42 2.30 -33.49
N VAL A 217 -1.75 2.42 -33.61
CA VAL A 217 -2.55 1.56 -34.49
C VAL A 217 -2.26 1.83 -35.98
N MET A 218 -1.88 3.05 -36.33
CA MET A 218 -1.57 3.43 -37.71
C MET A 218 -0.14 3.09 -38.14
N ASN A 219 0.81 3.14 -37.21
CA ASN A 219 2.24 3.11 -37.55
C ASN A 219 2.97 1.86 -37.05
N CYS A 220 2.37 1.06 -36.16
CA CYS A 220 3.00 -0.13 -35.60
C CYS A 220 2.33 -1.43 -36.09
N GLU A 221 3.14 -2.48 -36.27
CA GLU A 221 2.63 -3.84 -36.45
C GLU A 221 2.06 -4.36 -35.12
N LEU A 222 0.76 -4.68 -35.11
CA LEU A 222 0.03 -5.14 -33.93
C LEU A 222 -0.54 -6.54 -34.17
N ARG A 223 -0.49 -7.39 -33.15
CA ARG A 223 -1.16 -8.71 -33.19
C ARG A 223 -2.66 -8.56 -33.10
N ASP A 224 -3.11 -7.61 -32.29
CA ASP A 224 -4.52 -7.24 -32.13
C ASP A 224 -4.67 -5.75 -32.41
N ARG A 225 -5.44 -5.39 -33.45
CA ARG A 225 -5.73 -3.99 -33.81
C ARG A 225 -6.95 -3.43 -33.11
N SER A 226 -7.67 -4.23 -32.31
CA SER A 226 -8.88 -3.77 -31.62
C SER A 226 -8.58 -2.65 -30.63
N VAL A 227 -9.56 -1.77 -30.43
CA VAL A 227 -9.50 -0.67 -29.46
C VAL A 227 -10.69 -0.75 -28.51
N ASN A 228 -10.51 -0.30 -27.27
CA ASN A 228 -11.53 -0.32 -26.24
C ASN A 228 -12.48 0.88 -26.41
N PHE A 229 -13.56 0.65 -27.16
CA PHE A 229 -14.60 1.63 -27.45
C PHE A 229 -15.30 2.13 -26.18
N ASP A 230 -15.61 1.24 -25.23
CA ASP A 230 -16.29 1.59 -23.99
C ASP A 230 -15.49 2.65 -23.20
N ARG A 231 -14.17 2.50 -23.16
CA ARG A 231 -13.32 3.45 -22.45
C ARG A 231 -13.19 4.79 -23.18
N ALA A 232 -13.11 4.79 -24.51
CA ALA A 232 -13.12 6.01 -25.30
C ALA A 232 -14.47 6.75 -25.17
N ALA A 233 -15.56 5.99 -25.09
CA ALA A 233 -16.91 6.51 -24.85
C ALA A 233 -17.06 7.11 -23.45
N ALA A 234 -16.52 6.46 -22.41
CA ALA A 234 -16.50 7.02 -21.05
C ALA A 234 -15.75 8.36 -20.98
N ASP A 235 -14.58 8.42 -21.62
CA ASP A 235 -13.74 9.63 -21.64
C ASP A 235 -14.39 10.79 -22.41
N GLY A 236 -15.24 10.50 -23.39
CA GLY A 236 -15.88 11.52 -24.23
C GLY A 236 -15.12 11.82 -25.53
N CYS A 237 -14.24 10.91 -25.96
CA CYS A 237 -13.34 11.11 -27.09
C CYS A 237 -14.02 10.80 -28.44
N LEU A 238 -15.00 11.62 -28.85
CA LEU A 238 -15.82 11.39 -30.05
C LEU A 238 -14.99 11.28 -31.34
N TRP A 239 -14.00 12.14 -31.53
CA TRP A 239 -13.17 12.13 -32.74
C TRP A 239 -12.43 10.79 -32.90
N PHE A 240 -11.97 10.19 -31.79
CA PHE A 240 -11.26 8.91 -31.81
C PHE A 240 -12.21 7.76 -32.12
N LEU A 241 -13.43 7.82 -31.59
CA LEU A 241 -14.47 6.83 -31.90
C LEU A 241 -14.85 6.87 -33.39
N LYS A 242 -15.07 8.07 -33.97
CA LYS A 242 -15.33 8.24 -35.40
C LYS A 242 -14.22 7.62 -36.25
N TRP A 243 -12.98 8.02 -35.95
CA TRP A 243 -11.80 7.49 -36.61
C TRP A 243 -11.71 5.95 -36.49
N ALA A 244 -11.96 5.39 -35.31
CA ALA A 244 -11.86 3.95 -35.09
C ALA A 244 -12.92 3.14 -35.86
N VAL A 245 -14.10 3.72 -36.11
CA VAL A 245 -15.15 3.10 -36.93
C VAL A 245 -14.84 3.20 -38.42
N GLU A 246 -14.36 4.36 -38.89
CA GLU A 246 -13.94 4.56 -40.29
C GLU A 246 -12.87 3.54 -40.71
N GLU A 247 -11.95 3.23 -39.80
CA GLU A 247 -10.89 2.23 -40.00
C GLU A 247 -11.34 0.78 -39.77
N GLY A 248 -12.60 0.55 -39.40
CA GLY A 248 -13.16 -0.78 -39.16
C GLY A 248 -12.55 -1.52 -37.96
N LEU A 249 -11.97 -0.81 -36.98
CA LEU A 249 -11.23 -1.39 -35.85
C LEU A 249 -12.13 -2.02 -34.78
N ALA A 250 -13.37 -1.56 -34.67
CA ALA A 250 -14.44 -2.26 -33.96
C ALA A 250 -15.80 -1.72 -34.41
N ARG A 251 -16.87 -2.39 -33.98
CA ARG A 251 -18.24 -1.87 -34.05
C ARG A 251 -18.70 -1.54 -32.63
N PRO A 252 -19.36 -0.39 -32.41
CA PRO A 252 -19.96 -0.11 -31.13
C PRO A 252 -21.01 -1.17 -30.81
N VAL A 253 -21.15 -1.47 -29.52
CA VAL A 253 -22.14 -2.42 -29.00
C VAL A 253 -23.10 -1.67 -28.08
N ASP A 254 -24.25 -2.26 -27.77
CA ASP A 254 -25.23 -1.73 -26.79
C ASP A 254 -24.57 -1.31 -25.46
N ARG A 255 -23.51 -2.00 -25.05
CA ARG A 255 -22.73 -1.65 -23.86
C ARG A 255 -22.06 -0.27 -23.98
N THR A 256 -21.52 0.08 -25.15
CA THR A 256 -20.84 1.35 -25.40
C THR A 256 -21.81 2.53 -25.28
N VAL A 257 -23.04 2.36 -25.78
CA VAL A 257 -24.14 3.32 -25.61
C VAL A 257 -24.42 3.57 -24.13
N GLY A 258 -24.55 2.50 -23.33
CA GLY A 258 -24.77 2.61 -21.89
C GLY A 258 -23.61 3.30 -21.15
N VAL A 259 -22.36 3.04 -21.54
CA VAL A 259 -21.17 3.67 -20.92
C VAL A 259 -21.08 5.16 -21.26
N ALA A 260 -21.37 5.55 -22.51
CA ALA A 260 -21.43 6.95 -22.92
C ALA A 260 -22.49 7.72 -22.09
N ALA A 261 -23.67 7.13 -21.91
CA ALA A 261 -24.74 7.70 -21.12
C ALA A 261 -24.42 7.78 -19.62
N ASP A 262 -23.75 6.77 -19.05
CA ASP A 262 -23.32 6.77 -17.65
C ASP A 262 -22.36 7.93 -17.33
N HIS A 263 -21.64 8.44 -18.33
CA HIS A 263 -20.72 9.58 -18.21
C HIS A 263 -21.29 10.89 -18.80
N GLY A 264 -22.57 10.94 -19.18
CA GLY A 264 -23.23 12.15 -19.71
C GLY A 264 -22.72 12.60 -21.08
N ARG A 265 -22.25 11.68 -21.93
CA ARG A 265 -21.68 12.00 -23.24
C ARG A 265 -22.75 12.04 -24.35
N LEU A 266 -23.62 13.05 -24.31
CA LEU A 266 -24.73 13.20 -25.26
C LEU A 266 -24.30 13.18 -26.73
N GLU A 267 -23.21 13.86 -27.07
CA GLU A 267 -22.72 13.94 -28.46
C GLU A 267 -22.27 12.58 -29.01
N ILE A 268 -21.78 11.67 -28.15
CA ILE A 268 -21.44 10.31 -28.54
C ILE A 268 -22.72 9.48 -28.76
N VAL A 269 -23.73 9.63 -27.90
CA VAL A 269 -25.01 8.93 -28.05
C VAL A 269 -25.73 9.35 -29.33
N LYS A 270 -25.76 10.66 -29.63
CA LYS A 270 -26.28 11.21 -30.91
C LYS A 270 -25.58 10.57 -32.10
N TRP A 271 -24.24 10.58 -32.08
CA TRP A 271 -23.43 9.99 -33.13
C TRP A 271 -23.72 8.49 -33.33
N LEU A 272 -23.83 7.71 -32.25
CA LEU A 272 -24.15 6.28 -32.33
C LEU A 272 -25.54 6.04 -32.95
N HIS A 273 -26.52 6.89 -32.67
CA HIS A 273 -27.88 6.77 -33.21
C HIS A 273 -28.00 7.23 -34.67
N ASP A 274 -27.49 8.43 -34.96
CA ASP A 274 -27.71 9.13 -36.23
C ASP A 274 -26.82 8.56 -37.33
N ASP A 275 -25.53 8.37 -37.04
CA ASP A 275 -24.54 7.98 -38.05
C ASP A 275 -24.39 6.46 -38.16
N LEU A 276 -24.53 5.72 -37.04
CA LEU A 276 -24.34 4.26 -37.02
C LEU A 276 -25.64 3.46 -36.98
N GLY A 277 -26.79 4.14 -36.82
CA GLY A 277 -28.10 3.48 -36.85
C GLY A 277 -28.39 2.61 -35.63
N GLU A 278 -27.67 2.78 -34.51
CA GLU A 278 -27.94 2.01 -33.30
C GLU A 278 -29.30 2.38 -32.71
N ARG A 279 -30.08 1.36 -32.33
CA ARG A 279 -31.44 1.53 -31.78
C ARG A 279 -31.61 0.94 -30.38
N GLY A 280 -30.62 0.19 -29.88
CA GLY A 280 -30.58 -0.42 -28.54
C GLY A 280 -30.33 0.58 -27.39
N MET A 281 -31.13 1.64 -27.31
CA MET A 281 -30.85 2.80 -26.43
C MET A 281 -31.41 2.68 -25.00
N GLY A 282 -32.03 1.55 -24.63
CA GLY A 282 -32.64 1.37 -23.31
C GLY A 282 -31.65 1.54 -22.16
N ALA A 283 -30.44 1.01 -22.28
CA ALA A 283 -29.39 1.19 -21.28
C ALA A 283 -28.98 2.67 -21.13
N ALA A 284 -28.91 3.42 -22.24
CA ALA A 284 -28.63 4.85 -22.17
C ALA A 284 -29.75 5.63 -21.46
N PHE A 285 -31.00 5.27 -21.74
CA PHE A 285 -32.16 5.90 -21.10
C PHE A 285 -32.18 5.70 -19.58
N GLU A 286 -31.96 4.45 -19.12
CA GLU A 286 -31.88 4.16 -17.69
C GLU A 286 -30.73 4.89 -16.99
N LYS A 287 -29.56 4.99 -17.64
CA LYS A 287 -28.39 5.69 -17.11
C LYS A 287 -28.57 7.19 -17.07
N ALA A 288 -29.17 7.78 -18.11
CA ALA A 288 -29.54 9.19 -18.13
C ALA A 288 -30.50 9.54 -16.98
N ALA A 289 -31.53 8.71 -16.78
CA ALA A 289 -32.47 8.85 -15.66
C ALA A 289 -31.78 8.74 -14.29
N GLN A 290 -30.89 7.76 -14.12
CA GLN A 290 -30.10 7.61 -12.90
C GLN A 290 -29.13 8.76 -12.65
N ASN A 291 -28.71 9.51 -13.66
CA ASN A 291 -27.73 10.59 -13.55
C ASN A 291 -28.35 11.99 -13.50
N GLY A 292 -29.65 12.11 -13.74
CA GLY A 292 -30.30 13.42 -13.77
C GLY A 292 -30.11 14.15 -15.09
N ASP A 293 -29.68 13.45 -16.16
CA ASP A 293 -29.36 14.06 -17.45
C ASP A 293 -30.64 14.29 -18.27
N MET A 294 -31.32 15.39 -17.97
CA MET A 294 -32.54 15.80 -18.67
C MET A 294 -32.31 16.04 -20.16
N ALA A 295 -31.15 16.57 -20.56
CA ALA A 295 -30.85 16.82 -21.96
C ALA A 295 -30.77 15.50 -22.75
N MET A 296 -30.13 14.49 -22.18
CA MET A 296 -30.07 13.16 -22.79
C MET A 296 -31.43 12.46 -22.80
N LEU A 297 -32.23 12.59 -21.73
CA LEU A 297 -33.59 12.02 -21.68
C LEU A 297 -34.52 12.65 -22.71
N SER A 298 -34.56 13.98 -22.80
CA SER A 298 -35.37 14.70 -23.80
C SER A 298 -34.99 14.27 -25.21
N TRP A 299 -33.69 14.21 -25.50
CA TRP A 299 -33.23 13.79 -26.82
C TRP A 299 -33.57 12.32 -27.13
N LEU A 300 -33.38 11.39 -26.18
CA LEU A 300 -33.75 9.99 -26.36
C LEU A 300 -35.26 9.81 -26.58
N HIS A 301 -36.08 10.63 -25.92
CA HIS A 301 -37.53 10.63 -26.06
C HIS A 301 -37.99 11.13 -27.43
N GLU A 302 -37.46 12.27 -27.87
CA GLU A 302 -37.76 12.87 -29.18
C GLU A 302 -37.44 11.91 -30.35
N ASN A 303 -36.44 11.05 -30.17
CA ASN A 303 -36.02 10.05 -31.16
C ASN A 303 -36.72 8.68 -31.01
N ASN A 304 -37.81 8.59 -30.24
CA ASN A 304 -38.57 7.36 -29.98
C ASN A 304 -37.71 6.18 -29.47
N CYS A 305 -36.58 6.47 -28.83
CA CYS A 305 -35.62 5.49 -28.30
C CYS A 305 -35.99 5.09 -26.85
N GLN A 306 -37.28 4.94 -26.59
CA GLN A 306 -37.83 4.72 -25.25
C GLN A 306 -37.68 3.25 -24.83
N GLY A 307 -36.48 2.86 -24.41
CA GLY A 307 -36.27 1.60 -23.66
C GLY A 307 -36.61 1.77 -22.18
N CYS A 308 -37.72 2.43 -21.85
CA CYS A 308 -38.08 2.73 -20.47
C CYS A 308 -38.48 1.45 -19.75
N THR A 309 -37.69 1.07 -18.75
CA THR A 309 -38.06 0.05 -17.77
C THR A 309 -38.39 0.72 -16.44
N THR A 310 -38.94 -0.05 -15.49
CA THR A 310 -39.13 0.43 -14.12
C THR A 310 -37.81 0.88 -13.45
N ALA A 311 -36.66 0.39 -13.93
CA ALA A 311 -35.35 0.73 -13.39
C ALA A 311 -34.96 2.20 -13.62
N ALA A 312 -35.49 2.86 -14.66
CA ALA A 312 -35.25 4.27 -14.91
C ALA A 312 -35.82 5.15 -13.78
N MET A 313 -37.09 4.93 -13.43
CA MET A 313 -37.74 5.68 -12.35
C MET A 313 -37.22 5.30 -10.97
N ASP A 314 -36.99 4.00 -10.71
CA ASP A 314 -36.36 3.55 -9.46
C ASP A 314 -34.97 4.16 -9.25
N GLY A 315 -34.22 4.28 -10.34
CA GLY A 315 -32.88 4.85 -10.37
C GLY A 315 -32.86 6.35 -10.12
N ALA A 316 -33.76 7.10 -10.76
CA ALA A 316 -33.96 8.54 -10.55
C ALA A 316 -34.43 8.83 -9.13
N ALA A 317 -35.40 8.06 -8.62
CA ALA A 317 -35.91 8.18 -7.27
C ALA A 317 -34.83 7.93 -6.20
N ARG A 318 -33.98 6.91 -6.42
CA ARG A 318 -32.83 6.64 -5.54
C ARG A 318 -31.89 7.84 -5.39
N LYS A 319 -31.64 8.62 -6.45
CA LYS A 319 -30.73 9.78 -6.42
C LYS A 319 -31.43 11.11 -6.09
N GLY A 320 -32.76 11.11 -5.94
CA GLY A 320 -33.51 12.31 -5.56
C GLY A 320 -33.83 13.25 -6.71
N PHE A 321 -33.78 12.79 -7.96
CA PHE A 321 -34.08 13.65 -9.11
C PHE A 321 -35.59 13.75 -9.35
N LEU A 322 -36.28 14.56 -8.55
CA LEU A 322 -37.74 14.74 -8.62
C LEU A 322 -38.21 15.17 -10.02
N GLU A 323 -37.51 16.12 -10.65
CA GLU A 323 -37.84 16.59 -12.00
C GLU A 323 -37.82 15.45 -13.03
N VAL A 324 -36.83 14.56 -12.94
CA VAL A 324 -36.73 13.37 -13.80
C VAL A 324 -37.86 12.39 -13.49
N VAL A 325 -38.20 12.17 -12.22
CA VAL A 325 -39.29 11.28 -11.82
C VAL A 325 -40.63 11.78 -12.35
N GLN A 326 -40.91 13.08 -12.24
CA GLN A 326 -42.09 13.73 -12.81
C GLN A 326 -42.13 13.59 -14.32
N TRP A 327 -41.00 13.88 -14.98
CA TRP A 327 -40.89 13.77 -16.43
C TRP A 327 -41.10 12.33 -16.91
N LEU A 328 -40.48 11.34 -16.26
CA LEU A 328 -40.66 9.92 -16.59
C LEU A 328 -42.11 9.46 -16.40
N HIS A 329 -42.83 9.99 -15.41
CA HIS A 329 -44.23 9.65 -15.19
C HIS A 329 -45.15 10.19 -16.29
N LEU A 330 -44.89 11.40 -16.78
CA LEU A 330 -45.68 12.00 -17.85
C LEU A 330 -45.39 11.38 -19.21
N ASN A 331 -44.15 10.95 -19.45
CA ASN A 331 -43.66 10.59 -20.78
C ASN A 331 -43.42 9.08 -20.98
N CYS A 332 -43.54 8.25 -19.93
CA CYS A 332 -43.28 6.80 -20.02
C CYS A 332 -44.35 5.96 -19.31
N SER A 333 -44.72 4.83 -19.92
CA SER A 333 -45.77 3.92 -19.41
C SER A 333 -45.28 2.83 -18.46
N ALA A 334 -43.96 2.65 -18.32
CA ALA A 334 -43.36 1.47 -17.68
C ALA A 334 -43.56 1.37 -16.16
N GLY A 335 -43.97 2.44 -15.48
CA GLY A 335 -44.19 2.39 -14.03
C GLY A 335 -42.91 2.53 -13.20
N CYS A 336 -43.01 2.26 -11.90
CA CYS A 336 -41.87 2.08 -10.98
C CYS A 336 -42.07 0.81 -10.17
N THR A 337 -41.09 0.41 -9.36
CA THR A 337 -41.30 -0.63 -8.35
C THR A 337 -41.33 -0.04 -6.95
N LYS A 338 -41.63 -0.87 -5.94
CA LYS A 338 -41.49 -0.49 -4.53
C LYS A 338 -40.09 0.01 -4.17
N ALA A 339 -39.07 -0.38 -4.95
CA ALA A 339 -37.70 0.07 -4.76
C ALA A 339 -37.53 1.58 -5.00
N ALA A 340 -38.37 2.24 -5.79
CA ALA A 340 -38.31 3.69 -5.97
C ALA A 340 -38.49 4.42 -4.64
N MET A 341 -39.59 4.13 -3.94
CA MET A 341 -39.91 4.77 -2.66
C MET A 341 -38.96 4.31 -1.54
N ASP A 342 -38.61 3.01 -1.51
CA ASP A 342 -37.66 2.47 -0.51
C ASP A 342 -36.27 3.13 -0.61
N ARG A 343 -35.75 3.30 -1.83
CA ARG A 343 -34.42 3.88 -2.06
C ARG A 343 -34.42 5.40 -1.96
N ALA A 344 -35.51 6.07 -2.34
CA ALA A 344 -35.67 7.51 -2.08
C ALA A 344 -35.64 7.79 -0.58
N ALA A 345 -36.36 6.99 0.21
CA ALA A 345 -36.36 7.06 1.66
C ALA A 345 -34.98 6.78 2.28
N GLN A 346 -34.27 5.76 1.78
CA GLN A 346 -32.93 5.41 2.24
C GLN A 346 -31.92 6.56 2.08
N ASN A 347 -32.06 7.39 1.04
CA ASN A 347 -31.12 8.47 0.72
C ASN A 347 -31.62 9.86 1.14
N GLY A 348 -32.76 9.96 1.84
CA GLY A 348 -33.22 11.23 2.42
C GLY A 348 -34.07 12.10 1.50
N HIS A 349 -34.60 11.56 0.39
CA HIS A 349 -35.36 12.32 -0.60
C HIS A 349 -36.86 12.34 -0.28
N LEU A 350 -37.26 13.14 0.73
CA LEU A 350 -38.65 13.23 1.20
C LEU A 350 -39.61 13.74 0.11
N ASP A 351 -39.18 14.71 -0.68
CA ASP A 351 -39.91 15.29 -1.81
C ASP A 351 -40.31 14.22 -2.85
N VAL A 352 -39.37 13.34 -3.21
CA VAL A 352 -39.63 12.20 -4.09
C VAL A 352 -40.57 11.19 -3.44
N VAL A 353 -40.41 10.92 -2.14
CA VAL A 353 -41.30 10.00 -1.40
C VAL A 353 -42.75 10.51 -1.40
N VAL A 354 -42.96 11.79 -1.09
CA VAL A 354 -44.28 12.44 -1.10
C VAL A 354 -44.88 12.36 -2.50
N TRP A 355 -44.10 12.74 -3.51
CA TRP A 355 -44.57 12.73 -4.89
C TRP A 355 -44.96 11.33 -5.38
N LEU A 356 -44.12 10.32 -5.10
CA LEU A 356 -44.40 8.92 -5.44
C LEU A 356 -45.66 8.41 -4.73
N HIS A 357 -45.94 8.86 -3.51
CA HIS A 357 -47.15 8.47 -2.80
C HIS A 357 -48.43 9.09 -3.38
N GLU A 358 -48.38 10.36 -3.76
CA GLU A 358 -49.53 11.08 -4.30
C GLU A 358 -49.89 10.64 -5.73
N ASN A 359 -48.89 10.26 -6.52
CA ASN A 359 -49.05 10.04 -7.97
C ASN A 359 -48.96 8.57 -8.39
N ARG A 360 -48.59 7.65 -7.48
CA ARG A 360 -48.36 6.23 -7.80
C ARG A 360 -48.99 5.28 -6.79
N THR A 361 -49.24 4.04 -7.20
CA THR A 361 -49.98 3.05 -6.40
C THR A 361 -49.14 1.85 -5.97
N GLU A 362 -47.91 1.70 -6.48
CA GLU A 362 -47.01 0.59 -6.20
C GLU A 362 -46.60 0.50 -4.72
N GLY A 363 -46.51 1.66 -4.05
CA GLY A 363 -46.20 1.78 -2.64
C GLY A 363 -44.73 1.52 -2.29
N CYS A 364 -44.48 1.03 -1.08
CA CYS A 364 -43.16 0.78 -0.51
C CYS A 364 -43.16 -0.55 0.26
N THR A 365 -42.00 -0.94 0.77
CA THR A 365 -41.86 -2.03 1.75
C THR A 365 -41.52 -1.47 3.12
N THR A 366 -41.37 -2.34 4.12
CA THR A 366 -40.85 -1.95 5.44
C THR A 366 -39.42 -1.40 5.38
N GLN A 367 -38.66 -1.71 4.32
CA GLN A 367 -37.31 -1.19 4.12
C GLN A 367 -37.27 0.33 4.00
N ALA A 368 -38.33 0.97 3.50
CA ALA A 368 -38.38 2.42 3.42
C ALA A 368 -38.19 3.07 4.80
N MET A 369 -39.00 2.66 5.78
CA MET A 369 -38.92 3.20 7.14
C MET A 369 -37.68 2.68 7.88
N ASP A 370 -37.32 1.41 7.72
CA ASP A 370 -36.14 0.81 8.36
C ASP A 370 -34.84 1.52 7.93
N LYS A 371 -34.67 1.78 6.63
CA LYS A 371 -33.49 2.46 6.10
C LYS A 371 -33.52 3.95 6.38
N ALA A 372 -34.67 4.62 6.29
CA ALA A 372 -34.78 6.03 6.70
C ALA A 372 -34.36 6.22 8.17
N ALA A 373 -34.76 5.30 9.05
CA ALA A 373 -34.35 5.30 10.45
C ALA A 373 -32.84 5.06 10.62
N SER A 374 -32.27 4.09 9.89
CA SER A 374 -30.84 3.76 9.92
C SER A 374 -29.92 4.91 9.50
N PHE A 375 -30.36 5.76 8.56
CA PHE A 375 -29.57 6.87 8.01
C PHE A 375 -29.89 8.23 8.65
N GLY A 376 -30.84 8.30 9.59
CA GLY A 376 -31.07 9.52 10.36
C GLY A 376 -32.16 10.45 9.84
N PHE A 377 -33.02 10.00 8.92
CA PHE A 377 -34.06 10.83 8.31
C PHE A 377 -35.37 10.81 9.10
N LEU A 378 -35.43 11.52 10.24
CA LEU A 378 -36.59 11.57 11.13
C LEU A 378 -37.86 12.09 10.43
N ASP A 379 -37.74 13.07 9.55
CA ASP A 379 -38.89 13.67 8.85
C ASP A 379 -39.57 12.64 7.92
N ILE A 380 -38.77 11.82 7.25
CA ILE A 380 -39.26 10.71 6.41
C ILE A 380 -39.93 9.64 7.26
N VAL A 381 -39.35 9.29 8.42
CA VAL A 381 -39.94 8.31 9.34
C VAL A 381 -41.30 8.79 9.87
N ARG A 382 -41.41 10.06 10.28
CA ARG A 382 -42.67 10.68 10.70
C ARG A 382 -43.70 10.68 9.58
N TRP A 383 -43.26 11.05 8.38
CA TRP A 383 -44.12 11.10 7.22
C TRP A 383 -44.69 9.71 6.89
N PHE A 384 -43.85 8.67 6.85
CA PHE A 384 -44.30 7.30 6.60
C PHE A 384 -45.28 6.79 7.65
N HIS A 385 -45.09 7.14 8.92
CA HIS A 385 -45.99 6.72 9.98
C HIS A 385 -47.41 7.29 9.83
N VAL A 386 -47.54 8.53 9.37
CA VAL A 386 -48.85 9.17 9.18
C VAL A 386 -49.54 8.67 7.91
N HIS A 387 -48.79 8.49 6.83
CA HIS A 387 -49.37 8.30 5.49
C HIS A 387 -49.36 6.86 4.98
N ARG A 388 -48.65 5.94 5.62
CA ARG A 388 -48.41 4.58 5.10
C ARG A 388 -48.65 3.51 6.18
N LYS A 389 -49.13 2.33 5.74
CA LYS A 389 -49.59 1.24 6.63
C LYS A 389 -48.58 0.09 6.74
N GLU A 390 -47.58 0.06 5.89
CA GLU A 390 -46.54 -0.97 5.83
C GLU A 390 -45.72 -1.04 7.12
N GLY A 391 -45.52 0.09 7.79
CA GLY A 391 -44.80 0.18 9.06
C GLY A 391 -43.30 -0.06 8.93
N CYS A 392 -42.68 -0.46 10.04
CA CYS A 392 -41.26 -0.81 10.11
C CYS A 392 -41.08 -2.18 10.76
N THR A 393 -39.87 -2.71 10.72
CA THR A 393 -39.47 -3.87 11.50
C THR A 393 -38.62 -3.45 12.70
N PHE A 394 -38.20 -4.42 13.53
CA PHE A 394 -37.22 -4.20 14.59
C PHE A 394 -35.90 -3.59 14.05
N ALA A 395 -35.59 -3.79 12.77
CA ALA A 395 -34.40 -3.26 12.12
C ALA A 395 -34.36 -1.72 12.10
N ALA A 396 -35.51 -1.03 12.09
CA ALA A 396 -35.55 0.43 12.18
C ALA A 396 -34.90 0.94 13.46
N MET A 397 -35.31 0.40 14.60
CA MET A 397 -34.80 0.85 15.90
C MET A 397 -33.38 0.33 16.15
N ASP A 398 -33.09 -0.92 15.80
CA ASP A 398 -31.76 -1.51 15.95
C ASP A 398 -30.70 -0.76 15.14
N SER A 399 -30.99 -0.47 13.87
CA SER A 399 -30.04 0.24 12.98
C SER A 399 -29.93 1.72 13.34
N ALA A 400 -31.03 2.37 13.76
CA ALA A 400 -30.97 3.74 14.26
C ALA A 400 -30.13 3.85 15.56
N ALA A 401 -30.22 2.84 16.43
CA ALA A 401 -29.40 2.75 17.64
C ALA A 401 -27.92 2.51 17.32
N GLU A 402 -27.60 1.68 16.31
CA GLU A 402 -26.23 1.49 15.83
C GLU A 402 -25.63 2.79 15.29
N SER A 403 -26.37 3.52 14.44
CA SER A 403 -25.93 4.79 13.85
C SER A 403 -25.95 5.96 14.86
N GLY A 404 -26.50 5.77 16.06
CA GLY A 404 -26.54 6.77 17.12
C GLY A 404 -27.64 7.83 16.99
N HIS A 405 -28.71 7.56 16.23
CA HIS A 405 -29.80 8.49 16.00
C HIS A 405 -30.84 8.46 17.13
N LEU A 406 -30.49 9.01 18.29
CA LEU A 406 -31.33 9.00 19.50
C LEU A 406 -32.72 9.58 19.29
N GLY A 407 -32.85 10.69 18.55
CA GLY A 407 -34.14 11.30 18.25
C GLY A 407 -35.10 10.37 17.52
N ILE A 408 -34.58 9.52 16.62
CA ILE A 408 -35.38 8.53 15.89
C ILE A 408 -35.75 7.36 16.80
N VAL A 409 -34.80 6.86 17.59
CA VAL A 409 -35.05 5.76 18.53
C VAL A 409 -36.13 6.15 19.56
N ALA A 410 -36.01 7.35 20.15
CA ALA A 410 -36.99 7.87 21.09
C ALA A 410 -38.37 8.06 20.44
N TRP A 411 -38.39 8.57 19.21
CA TRP A 411 -39.63 8.76 18.47
C TRP A 411 -40.30 7.43 18.09
N LEU A 412 -39.54 6.46 17.55
CA LEU A 412 -40.04 5.12 17.22
C LEU A 412 -40.56 4.42 18.48
N SER A 413 -39.85 4.52 19.60
CA SER A 413 -40.28 3.89 20.85
C SER A 413 -41.56 4.50 21.44
N ALA A 414 -41.85 5.78 21.18
CA ALA A 414 -43.05 6.43 21.68
C ALA A 414 -44.28 6.20 20.78
N ASN A 415 -44.07 6.02 19.47
CA ASN A 415 -45.14 6.03 18.46
C ASN A 415 -45.38 4.66 17.80
N ARG A 416 -44.51 3.68 18.00
CA ARG A 416 -44.53 2.37 17.33
C ARG A 416 -44.40 1.21 18.32
N THR A 417 -44.91 0.04 17.94
CA THR A 417 -44.98 -1.16 18.80
C THR A 417 -43.94 -2.21 18.46
N GLU A 418 -43.29 -2.10 17.29
CA GLU A 418 -42.42 -3.12 16.67
C GLU A 418 -41.09 -3.39 17.42
N ALA A 419 -40.86 -2.68 18.54
CA ALA A 419 -39.77 -2.87 19.51
C ALA A 419 -38.33 -2.86 18.93
N CYS A 420 -37.32 -2.96 19.79
CA CYS A 420 -35.94 -3.23 19.39
C CYS A 420 -35.53 -4.63 19.80
N THR A 421 -34.38 -5.11 19.32
CA THR A 421 -33.77 -6.34 19.83
C THR A 421 -32.58 -6.01 20.73
N THR A 422 -31.95 -7.04 21.31
CA THR A 422 -30.66 -6.89 22.02
C THR A 422 -29.56 -6.33 21.12
N THR A 423 -29.74 -6.39 19.78
CA THR A 423 -28.81 -5.83 18.80
C THR A 423 -28.67 -4.32 18.93
N ALA A 424 -29.74 -3.59 19.26
CA ALA A 424 -29.67 -2.13 19.47
C ALA A 424 -28.60 -1.78 20.51
N MET A 425 -28.69 -2.34 21.71
CA MET A 425 -27.74 -2.04 22.79
C MET A 425 -26.36 -2.61 22.49
N ASN A 426 -26.26 -3.81 21.91
CA ASN A 426 -25.00 -4.42 21.52
C ASN A 426 -24.21 -3.55 20.50
N ALA A 427 -24.90 -3.03 19.48
CA ALA A 427 -24.30 -2.23 18.44
C ALA A 427 -23.95 -0.82 18.94
N SER A 428 -24.83 -0.18 19.72
CA SER A 428 -24.52 1.11 20.35
C SER A 428 -23.32 1.02 21.30
N ALA A 429 -23.20 -0.09 22.06
CA ALA A 429 -22.06 -0.33 22.93
C ALA A 429 -20.76 -0.52 22.12
N ALA A 430 -20.81 -1.26 21.01
CA ALA A 430 -19.68 -1.43 20.10
C ALA A 430 -19.18 -0.11 19.49
N ARG A 431 -20.07 0.87 19.27
CA ARG A 431 -19.74 2.20 18.74
C ARG A 431 -19.30 3.21 19.82
N GLY A 432 -19.39 2.83 21.09
CA GLY A 432 -19.06 3.72 22.20
C GLY A 432 -20.13 4.78 22.50
N ASN A 433 -21.35 4.64 21.96
CA ASN A 433 -22.42 5.61 22.18
C ASN A 433 -23.09 5.39 23.54
N LEU A 434 -22.46 5.90 24.59
CA LEU A 434 -22.92 5.77 25.97
C LEU A 434 -24.29 6.41 26.22
N GLU A 435 -24.61 7.51 25.54
CA GLU A 435 -25.91 8.17 25.65
C GLU A 435 -27.04 7.27 25.14
N MET A 436 -26.86 6.64 23.98
CA MET A 436 -27.81 5.66 23.44
C MET A 436 -27.93 4.43 24.35
N VAL A 437 -26.81 3.92 24.88
CA VAL A 437 -26.82 2.77 25.80
C VAL A 437 -27.59 3.10 27.09
N ARG A 438 -27.39 4.29 27.67
CA ARG A 438 -28.18 4.76 28.83
C ARG A 438 -29.65 4.85 28.48
N TRP A 439 -29.97 5.46 27.34
CA TRP A 439 -31.35 5.64 26.92
C TRP A 439 -32.07 4.29 26.74
N LEU A 440 -31.45 3.34 26.03
CA LEU A 440 -31.98 1.98 25.87
C LEU A 440 -32.09 1.25 27.22
N HIS A 441 -31.12 1.45 28.12
CA HIS A 441 -31.15 0.85 29.46
C HIS A 441 -32.38 1.30 30.28
N TYR A 442 -32.69 2.60 30.29
CA TYR A 442 -33.76 3.17 31.13
C TYR A 442 -35.16 3.10 30.49
N ASN A 443 -35.24 3.12 29.16
CA ASN A 443 -36.53 3.23 28.46
C ASN A 443 -37.00 1.91 27.83
N ARG A 444 -36.13 0.89 27.72
CA ARG A 444 -36.42 -0.39 27.06
C ARG A 444 -36.14 -1.57 27.99
N ARG A 445 -36.77 -2.72 27.72
CA ARG A 445 -36.71 -3.93 28.58
C ARG A 445 -35.95 -5.09 27.93
N GLU A 446 -35.60 -4.99 26.66
CA GLU A 446 -34.99 -6.05 25.86
C GLU A 446 -33.56 -6.38 26.30
N GLY A 447 -32.86 -5.41 26.89
CA GLY A 447 -31.51 -5.61 27.44
C GLY A 447 -30.41 -5.68 26.38
N CYS A 448 -29.30 -6.30 26.74
CA CYS A 448 -28.19 -6.60 25.84
C CYS A 448 -27.84 -8.08 25.88
N SER A 449 -26.81 -8.49 25.13
CA SER A 449 -26.13 -9.76 25.38
C SER A 449 -24.68 -9.49 25.78
N VAL A 450 -23.94 -10.55 26.13
CA VAL A 450 -22.49 -10.48 26.41
C VAL A 450 -21.68 -9.76 25.32
N VAL A 451 -22.21 -9.75 24.08
CA VAL A 451 -21.61 -9.09 22.92
C VAL A 451 -21.47 -7.58 23.12
N ALA A 452 -22.37 -6.93 23.89
CA ALA A 452 -22.28 -5.50 24.16
C ALA A 452 -20.96 -5.14 24.86
N MET A 453 -20.68 -5.82 25.98
CA MET A 453 -19.46 -5.56 26.76
C MET A 453 -18.22 -6.05 26.00
N ASP A 454 -18.29 -7.19 25.33
CA ASP A 454 -17.18 -7.72 24.53
C ASP A 454 -16.75 -6.76 23.41
N ARG A 455 -17.71 -6.20 22.67
CA ARG A 455 -17.41 -5.26 21.58
C ARG A 455 -17.03 -3.88 22.08
N ALA A 456 -17.64 -3.40 23.16
CA ALA A 456 -17.23 -2.15 23.81
C ALA A 456 -15.77 -2.25 24.29
N ALA A 457 -15.39 -3.37 24.90
CA ALA A 457 -14.03 -3.62 25.34
C ALA A 457 -13.05 -3.75 24.16
N ALA A 458 -13.45 -4.48 23.10
CA ALA A 458 -12.65 -4.64 21.89
C ALA A 458 -12.32 -3.32 21.17
N ASN A 459 -13.17 -2.30 21.31
CA ASN A 459 -12.98 -0.98 20.72
C ASN A 459 -12.51 0.09 21.73
N GLY A 460 -12.17 -0.30 22.96
CA GLY A 460 -11.59 0.60 23.96
C GLY A 460 -12.58 1.54 24.64
N HIS A 461 -13.88 1.27 24.60
CA HIS A 461 -14.93 2.12 25.16
C HIS A 461 -15.14 1.89 26.66
N LEU A 462 -14.16 2.30 27.49
CA LEU A 462 -14.15 2.07 28.94
C LEU A 462 -15.44 2.53 29.65
N GLU A 463 -15.95 3.73 29.34
CA GLU A 463 -17.12 4.28 30.01
C GLU A 463 -18.40 3.48 29.71
N VAL A 464 -18.48 2.87 28.52
CA VAL A 464 -19.56 1.92 28.20
C VAL A 464 -19.39 0.62 28.96
N VAL A 465 -18.16 0.10 29.06
CA VAL A 465 -17.87 -1.12 29.83
C VAL A 465 -18.21 -0.93 31.32
N LYS A 466 -17.84 0.21 31.92
CA LYS A 466 -18.23 0.57 33.29
C LYS A 466 -19.74 0.59 33.47
N PHE A 467 -20.44 1.31 32.60
CA PHE A 467 -21.89 1.42 32.67
C PHE A 467 -22.58 0.05 32.55
N LEU A 468 -22.16 -0.77 31.59
CA LEU A 468 -22.70 -2.13 31.42
C LEU A 468 -22.37 -3.02 32.63
N HIS A 469 -21.19 -2.90 33.23
CA HIS A 469 -20.83 -3.67 34.41
C HIS A 469 -21.68 -3.31 35.64
N GLU A 470 -21.88 -2.01 35.89
CA GLU A 470 -22.59 -1.52 37.07
C GLU A 470 -24.11 -1.69 36.99
N ASN A 471 -24.66 -1.70 35.76
CA ASN A 471 -26.11 -1.58 35.55
C ASN A 471 -26.74 -2.81 34.83
N ARG A 472 -25.95 -3.79 34.40
CA ARG A 472 -26.43 -4.95 33.64
C ARG A 472 -25.79 -6.25 34.17
N ASN A 473 -26.53 -7.35 34.09
CA ASN A 473 -26.16 -8.64 34.69
C ASN A 473 -25.71 -9.67 33.64
N GLU A 474 -25.81 -9.35 32.36
CA GLU A 474 -25.48 -10.24 31.24
C GLU A 474 -23.99 -10.60 31.20
N GLY A 475 -23.12 -9.67 31.61
CA GLY A 475 -21.68 -9.89 31.71
C GLY A 475 -20.91 -9.78 30.40
N CYS A 476 -19.73 -10.40 30.35
CA CYS A 476 -18.87 -10.49 29.18
C CYS A 476 -18.35 -11.92 29.00
N THR A 477 -17.60 -12.15 27.92
CA THR A 477 -16.80 -13.37 27.74
C THR A 477 -15.31 -13.03 27.87
N ASP A 478 -14.45 -14.05 27.79
CA ASP A 478 -12.99 -13.88 27.71
C ASP A 478 -12.59 -13.03 26.48
N ALA A 479 -13.45 -12.94 25.46
CA ALA A 479 -13.23 -12.10 24.28
C ALA A 479 -13.14 -10.60 24.62
N ALA A 480 -13.79 -10.12 25.69
CA ALA A 480 -13.68 -8.73 26.14
C ALA A 480 -12.24 -8.37 26.49
N MET A 481 -11.64 -9.13 27.42
CA MET A 481 -10.26 -8.91 27.86
C MET A 481 -9.27 -9.24 26.74
N HIS A 482 -9.50 -10.33 26.00
CA HIS A 482 -8.65 -10.73 24.89
C HIS A 482 -8.52 -9.61 23.83
N ARG A 483 -9.65 -9.11 23.31
CA ARG A 483 -9.63 -8.10 22.25
C ARG A 483 -9.19 -6.73 22.77
N ALA A 484 -9.53 -6.37 24.00
CA ALA A 484 -9.03 -5.15 24.63
C ALA A 484 -7.49 -5.17 24.74
N ALA A 485 -6.91 -6.30 25.12
CA ALA A 485 -5.47 -6.48 25.22
C ALA A 485 -4.77 -6.42 23.86
N VAL A 486 -5.33 -7.06 22.82
CA VAL A 486 -4.81 -7.00 21.45
C VAL A 486 -4.86 -5.58 20.89
N GLY A 487 -5.92 -4.83 21.20
CA GLY A 487 -6.08 -3.41 20.83
C GLY A 487 -5.18 -2.44 21.60
N GLY A 488 -4.53 -2.88 22.68
CA GLY A 488 -3.70 -2.02 23.51
C GLY A 488 -4.47 -1.15 24.52
N PHE A 489 -5.76 -1.45 24.76
CA PHE A 489 -6.63 -0.68 25.64
C PHE A 489 -6.40 -1.03 27.12
N LEU A 490 -5.24 -0.64 27.65
CA LEU A 490 -4.79 -0.98 29.00
C LEU A 490 -5.82 -0.62 30.09
N ASP A 491 -6.49 0.52 29.97
CA ASP A 491 -7.45 0.97 30.99
C ASP A 491 -8.69 0.06 31.04
N VAL A 492 -9.12 -0.45 29.88
CA VAL A 492 -10.19 -1.46 29.81
C VAL A 492 -9.72 -2.80 30.38
N VAL A 493 -8.49 -3.23 30.06
CA VAL A 493 -7.92 -4.47 30.60
C VAL A 493 -7.81 -4.43 32.12
N LYS A 494 -7.34 -3.31 32.69
CA LYS A 494 -7.30 -3.07 34.14
C LYS A 494 -8.69 -3.15 34.77
N TYR A 495 -9.66 -2.47 34.17
CA TYR A 495 -11.01 -2.46 34.68
C TYR A 495 -11.64 -3.87 34.68
N LEU A 496 -11.54 -4.60 33.57
CA LEU A 496 -12.03 -5.97 33.45
C LEU A 496 -11.30 -6.91 34.43
N GLN A 497 -10.00 -6.74 34.64
CA GLN A 497 -9.21 -7.51 35.60
C GLN A 497 -9.73 -7.37 37.04
N GLU A 498 -10.03 -6.15 37.46
CA GLU A 498 -10.43 -5.81 38.84
C GLU A 498 -11.89 -6.21 39.13
N HIS A 499 -12.76 -6.16 38.12
CA HIS A 499 -14.21 -6.25 38.30
C HIS A 499 -14.85 -7.51 37.71
N ARG A 500 -14.13 -8.29 36.88
CA ARG A 500 -14.65 -9.46 36.15
C ARG A 500 -13.80 -10.71 36.38
N GLY A 501 -14.44 -11.88 36.37
CA GLY A 501 -13.83 -13.17 36.69
C GLY A 501 -13.56 -14.06 35.48
N GLU A 502 -14.03 -13.67 34.29
CA GLU A 502 -13.95 -14.45 33.05
C GLU A 502 -12.50 -14.66 32.57
N GLY A 503 -11.61 -13.72 32.91
CA GLY A 503 -10.18 -13.83 32.61
C GLY A 503 -9.85 -13.73 31.12
N CYS A 504 -8.74 -14.36 30.73
CA CYS A 504 -8.30 -14.40 29.35
C CYS A 504 -7.52 -15.70 29.07
N THR A 505 -7.30 -16.04 27.80
CA THR A 505 -6.46 -17.20 27.44
C THR A 505 -5.01 -16.79 27.21
N ALA A 506 -4.07 -17.75 27.20
CA ALA A 506 -2.66 -17.51 26.89
C ALA A 506 -2.45 -16.81 25.52
N ALA A 507 -3.33 -17.08 24.55
CA ALA A 507 -3.35 -16.41 23.24
C ALA A 507 -3.49 -14.88 23.33
N THR A 508 -4.01 -14.37 24.45
CA THR A 508 -4.14 -12.93 24.73
C THR A 508 -2.78 -12.27 24.85
N MET A 509 -1.87 -12.85 25.65
CA MET A 509 -0.52 -12.31 25.79
C MET A 509 0.27 -12.49 24.50
N ASP A 510 0.09 -13.62 23.79
CA ASP A 510 0.74 -13.88 22.50
C ASP A 510 0.39 -12.80 21.45
N MET A 511 -0.90 -12.52 21.28
CA MET A 511 -1.36 -11.53 20.31
C MET A 511 -1.05 -10.09 20.74
N ALA A 512 -1.12 -9.77 22.03
CA ALA A 512 -0.69 -8.47 22.55
C ALA A 512 0.81 -8.24 22.30
N ALA A 513 1.64 -9.26 22.52
CA ALA A 513 3.07 -9.22 22.23
C ALA A 513 3.35 -9.05 20.73
N SER A 514 2.66 -9.81 19.87
CA SER A 514 2.74 -9.65 18.42
C SER A 514 2.35 -8.24 17.97
N ARG A 515 1.38 -7.59 18.61
CA ARG A 515 0.98 -6.20 18.29
C ARG A 515 1.88 -5.13 18.92
N GLY A 516 2.90 -5.50 19.69
CA GLY A 516 3.83 -4.56 20.32
C GLY A 516 3.28 -3.85 21.55
N GLN A 517 2.22 -4.39 22.17
CA GLN A 517 1.52 -3.76 23.29
C GLN A 517 2.25 -4.01 24.63
N LEU A 518 3.47 -3.50 24.77
CA LEU A 518 4.36 -3.76 25.92
C LEU A 518 3.67 -3.52 27.26
N LYS A 519 3.00 -2.39 27.45
CA LYS A 519 2.32 -2.05 28.71
C LYS A 519 1.23 -3.05 29.09
N VAL A 520 0.53 -3.60 28.10
CA VAL A 520 -0.50 -4.64 28.33
C VAL A 520 0.17 -5.96 28.67
N VAL A 521 1.26 -6.33 27.97
CA VAL A 521 2.03 -7.55 28.27
C VAL A 521 2.61 -7.51 29.67
N GLU A 522 3.20 -6.39 30.09
CA GLU A 522 3.68 -6.15 31.46
C GLU A 522 2.56 -6.31 32.49
N PHE A 523 1.40 -5.72 32.21
CA PHE A 523 0.24 -5.80 33.09
C PHE A 523 -0.27 -7.24 33.23
N LEU A 524 -0.47 -7.94 32.11
CA LEU A 524 -0.92 -9.33 32.10
C LEU A 524 0.09 -10.25 32.78
N HIS A 525 1.40 -10.02 32.63
CA HIS A 525 2.43 -10.82 33.30
C HIS A 525 2.34 -10.75 34.83
N VAL A 526 2.02 -9.59 35.40
CA VAL A 526 1.94 -9.40 36.86
C VAL A 526 0.61 -9.91 37.45
N HIS A 527 -0.48 -9.78 36.71
CA HIS A 527 -1.84 -9.95 37.26
C HIS A 527 -2.56 -11.23 36.83
N ARG A 528 -1.96 -12.03 35.93
CA ARG A 528 -2.57 -13.23 35.34
C ARG A 528 -1.57 -14.40 35.33
N THR A 529 -2.09 -15.62 35.49
CA THR A 529 -1.28 -16.85 35.64
C THR A 529 -1.26 -17.71 34.38
N GLU A 530 -2.14 -17.44 33.41
CA GLU A 530 -2.33 -18.19 32.17
C GLU A 530 -1.07 -18.18 31.28
N GLY A 531 -0.28 -17.12 31.39
CA GLY A 531 1.01 -17.00 30.73
C GLY A 531 0.94 -16.70 29.24
N CYS A 532 1.97 -17.11 28.50
CA CYS A 532 2.05 -16.99 27.05
C CYS A 532 2.66 -18.25 26.45
N SER A 533 2.64 -18.39 25.14
CA SER A 533 3.38 -19.43 24.41
C SER A 533 4.64 -18.84 23.75
N THR A 534 5.38 -19.67 23.03
CA THR A 534 6.52 -19.21 22.20
C THR A 534 6.08 -18.25 21.09
N GLU A 535 4.80 -18.27 20.69
CA GLU A 535 4.24 -17.37 19.67
C GLU A 535 4.28 -15.89 20.10
N ALA A 536 4.29 -15.60 21.41
CA ALA A 536 4.47 -14.24 21.91
C ALA A 536 5.80 -13.64 21.43
N MET A 537 6.90 -14.37 21.65
CA MET A 537 8.23 -13.90 21.28
C MET A 537 8.47 -14.02 19.78
N ASP A 538 8.00 -15.09 19.14
CA ASP A 538 8.11 -15.28 17.68
C ASP A 538 7.37 -14.17 16.92
N GLY A 539 6.14 -13.86 17.32
CA GLY A 539 5.33 -12.82 16.72
C GLY A 539 5.88 -11.41 16.97
N ALA A 540 6.35 -11.13 18.18
CA ALA A 540 7.00 -9.86 18.52
C ALA A 540 8.29 -9.66 17.71
N ALA A 541 9.08 -10.71 17.53
CA ALA A 541 10.31 -10.68 16.75
C ALA A 541 10.05 -10.41 15.27
N GLY A 542 9.09 -11.15 14.68
CA GLY A 542 8.71 -10.99 13.27
C GLY A 542 8.13 -9.62 12.90
N ARG A 543 7.63 -8.87 13.89
CA ARG A 543 7.10 -7.50 13.71
C ARG A 543 8.03 -6.40 14.24
N GLY A 544 9.21 -6.76 14.72
CA GLY A 544 10.25 -5.80 15.10
C GLY A 544 10.08 -5.17 16.48
N HIS A 545 9.28 -5.77 17.36
CA HIS A 545 9.00 -5.25 18.70
C HIS A 545 10.08 -5.67 19.71
N LEU A 546 11.30 -5.13 19.55
CA LEU A 546 12.47 -5.51 20.35
C LEU A 546 12.26 -5.40 21.87
N GLU A 547 11.58 -4.34 22.35
CA GLU A 547 11.36 -4.17 23.79
C GLU A 547 10.42 -5.23 24.37
N VAL A 548 9.44 -5.71 23.59
CA VAL A 548 8.60 -6.84 23.98
C VAL A 548 9.41 -8.13 24.00
N VAL A 549 10.28 -8.36 23.01
CA VAL A 549 11.18 -9.53 22.98
C VAL A 549 12.09 -9.56 24.20
N LYS A 550 12.73 -8.43 24.54
CA LYS A 550 13.55 -8.30 25.77
C LYS A 550 12.74 -8.59 27.02
N PHE A 551 11.55 -8.01 27.14
CA PHE A 551 10.67 -8.23 28.28
C PHE A 551 10.34 -9.71 28.45
N LEU A 552 9.86 -10.36 27.38
CA LEU A 552 9.47 -11.77 27.40
C LEU A 552 10.66 -12.67 27.76
N HIS A 553 11.87 -12.36 27.29
CA HIS A 553 13.06 -13.13 27.62
C HIS A 553 13.51 -13.01 29.08
N TYR A 554 13.51 -11.80 29.64
CA TYR A 554 13.98 -11.60 31.02
C TYR A 554 12.94 -11.98 32.06
N LYS A 555 11.65 -11.90 31.72
CA LYS A 555 10.55 -12.09 32.68
C LYS A 555 9.82 -13.42 32.52
N ARG A 556 10.06 -14.17 31.44
CA ARG A 556 9.38 -15.44 31.19
C ARG A 556 10.32 -16.54 30.76
N THR A 557 9.82 -17.78 30.82
CA THR A 557 10.61 -19.00 30.61
C THR A 557 10.26 -19.75 29.33
N GLU A 558 9.16 -19.42 28.64
CA GLU A 558 8.73 -20.14 27.43
C GLU A 558 9.69 -19.98 26.25
N GLY A 559 10.33 -18.81 26.13
CA GLY A 559 11.31 -18.56 25.07
C GLY A 559 10.70 -18.31 23.70
N CYS A 560 11.45 -18.64 22.65
CA CYS A 560 11.04 -18.54 21.25
C CYS A 560 11.31 -19.85 20.51
N THR A 561 10.88 -19.92 19.26
CA THR A 561 11.31 -20.95 18.32
C THR A 561 12.23 -20.34 17.26
N ILE A 562 12.71 -21.17 16.32
CA ILE A 562 13.43 -20.68 15.13
C ILE A 562 12.63 -19.65 14.31
N ARG A 563 11.29 -19.63 14.45
CA ARG A 563 10.42 -18.68 13.74
C ARG A 563 10.65 -17.23 14.15
N ALA A 564 11.09 -16.95 15.38
CA ALA A 564 11.45 -15.61 15.80
C ALA A 564 12.56 -15.03 14.91
N MET A 565 13.64 -15.79 14.72
CA MET A 565 14.77 -15.38 13.90
C MET A 565 14.41 -15.35 12.41
N ASP A 566 13.73 -16.39 11.91
CA ASP A 566 13.32 -16.49 10.50
C ASP A 566 12.41 -15.31 10.09
N SER A 567 11.41 -15.01 10.92
CA SER A 567 10.46 -13.92 10.66
C SER A 567 11.14 -12.54 10.77
N ALA A 568 12.03 -12.36 11.75
CA ALA A 568 12.80 -11.12 11.88
C ALA A 568 13.73 -10.89 10.68
N CYS A 569 14.37 -11.95 10.16
CA CYS A 569 15.18 -11.90 8.94
C CYS A 569 14.34 -11.55 7.70
N SER A 570 13.17 -12.19 7.54
CA SER A 570 12.25 -11.96 6.42
C SER A 570 11.66 -10.54 6.41
N ALA A 571 11.39 -9.98 7.59
CA ALA A 571 10.90 -8.62 7.76
C ALA A 571 12.01 -7.55 7.78
N GLY A 572 13.29 -7.94 7.91
CA GLY A 572 14.43 -7.02 7.91
C GLY A 572 14.73 -6.35 9.25
N HIS A 573 14.31 -6.95 10.37
CA HIS A 573 14.48 -6.39 11.72
C HIS A 573 15.85 -6.74 12.32
N LEU A 574 16.92 -6.09 11.83
CA LEU A 574 18.31 -6.36 12.23
C LEU A 574 18.52 -6.31 13.75
N GLU A 575 17.94 -5.34 14.45
CA GLU A 575 18.16 -5.20 15.90
C GLU A 575 17.59 -6.39 16.69
N VAL A 576 16.45 -6.93 16.25
CA VAL A 576 15.86 -8.14 16.82
C VAL A 576 16.75 -9.34 16.51
N VAL A 577 17.22 -9.48 15.28
CA VAL A 577 18.14 -10.57 14.87
C VAL A 577 19.41 -10.57 15.73
N GLN A 578 20.09 -9.43 15.83
CA GLN A 578 21.32 -9.28 16.63
C GLN A 578 21.08 -9.57 18.11
N TRP A 579 19.92 -9.17 18.62
CA TRP A 579 19.59 -9.39 20.01
C TRP A 579 19.28 -10.87 20.27
N LEU A 580 18.47 -11.51 19.42
CA LEU A 580 18.13 -12.93 19.51
C LEU A 580 19.40 -13.79 19.41
N ASP A 581 20.31 -13.49 18.49
CA ASP A 581 21.51 -14.30 18.28
C ASP A 581 22.43 -14.32 19.53
N ARG A 582 22.53 -13.19 20.23
CA ARG A 582 23.34 -13.05 21.44
C ARG A 582 22.73 -13.67 22.69
N HIS A 583 21.39 -13.79 22.76
CA HIS A 583 20.69 -14.15 23.99
C HIS A 583 19.92 -15.48 23.89
N ARG A 584 19.77 -16.04 22.69
CA ARG A 584 19.00 -17.26 22.40
C ARG A 584 19.84 -18.29 21.65
N THR A 585 19.51 -19.57 21.84
CA THR A 585 20.29 -20.70 21.30
C THR A 585 19.59 -21.42 20.16
N GLU A 586 18.31 -21.17 19.94
CA GLU A 586 17.43 -21.84 18.97
C GLU A 586 17.93 -21.71 17.52
N GLY A 587 18.59 -20.59 17.19
CA GLY A 587 19.14 -20.34 15.87
C GLY A 587 18.08 -19.97 14.82
N PHE A 588 18.36 -20.31 13.56
CA PHE A 588 17.51 -20.02 12.40
C PHE A 588 17.48 -21.19 11.43
N SER A 589 16.47 -21.22 10.57
CA SER A 589 16.40 -22.17 9.44
C SER A 589 17.04 -21.60 8.18
N SER A 590 17.31 -22.46 7.20
CA SER A 590 17.80 -22.05 5.88
C SER A 590 16.87 -21.06 5.16
N THR A 591 15.59 -20.97 5.56
CA THR A 591 14.66 -19.98 5.01
C THR A 591 15.00 -18.55 5.42
N ALA A 592 15.57 -18.32 6.61
CA ALA A 592 16.01 -16.99 7.04
C ALA A 592 17.06 -16.40 6.10
N VAL A 593 18.02 -17.24 5.68
CA VAL A 593 19.09 -16.84 4.75
C VAL A 593 18.51 -16.52 3.38
N LYS A 594 17.65 -17.40 2.86
CA LYS A 594 16.94 -17.20 1.57
C LYS A 594 16.17 -15.88 1.56
N ASP A 595 15.42 -15.60 2.62
CA ASP A 595 14.56 -14.41 2.72
C ASP A 595 15.39 -13.14 2.88
N ALA A 596 16.45 -13.18 3.72
CA ALA A 596 17.37 -12.04 3.88
C ALA A 596 18.05 -11.66 2.56
N VAL A 597 18.47 -12.66 1.76
CA VAL A 597 19.04 -12.48 0.42
C VAL A 597 18.01 -11.93 -0.55
N SER A 598 16.80 -12.49 -0.59
CA SER A 598 15.74 -12.06 -1.52
C SER A 598 15.23 -10.65 -1.22
N ARG A 599 15.25 -10.23 0.06
CA ARG A 599 14.93 -8.86 0.49
C ARG A 599 16.09 -7.87 0.28
N GLY A 600 17.31 -8.36 0.05
CA GLY A 600 18.49 -7.53 -0.14
C GLY A 600 19.07 -6.94 1.16
N ASN A 601 18.80 -7.56 2.31
CA ASN A 601 19.22 -7.09 3.64
C ASN A 601 20.66 -7.53 3.97
N PHE A 602 21.66 -6.90 3.33
CA PHE A 602 23.08 -7.28 3.48
C PHE A 602 23.58 -7.24 4.93
N GLN A 603 23.07 -6.31 5.76
CA GLN A 603 23.44 -6.25 7.18
C GLN A 603 23.09 -7.53 7.94
N ILE A 604 21.91 -8.11 7.66
CA ILE A 604 21.47 -9.36 8.27
C ILE A 604 22.31 -10.52 7.73
N ILE A 605 22.57 -10.57 6.42
CA ILE A 605 23.39 -11.60 5.79
C ILE A 605 24.79 -11.66 6.42
N MET A 606 25.45 -10.50 6.55
CA MET A 606 26.78 -10.43 7.16
C MET A 606 26.76 -10.90 8.62
N HIS A 607 25.74 -10.50 9.38
CA HIS A 607 25.63 -10.91 10.77
C HIS A 607 25.43 -12.43 10.90
N LEU A 608 24.52 -13.03 10.12
CA LEU A 608 24.28 -14.48 10.13
C LEU A 608 25.53 -15.27 9.71
N PHE A 609 26.28 -14.77 8.74
CA PHE A 609 27.50 -15.45 8.25
C PHE A 609 28.65 -15.37 9.27
N VAL A 610 28.90 -14.20 9.85
CA VAL A 610 30.01 -14.01 10.80
C VAL A 610 29.78 -14.79 12.08
N GLU A 611 28.56 -14.76 12.63
CA GLU A 611 28.28 -15.39 13.92
C GLU A 611 27.94 -16.89 13.78
N ARG A 612 27.35 -17.33 12.65
CA ARG A 612 26.88 -18.72 12.46
C ARG A 612 27.14 -19.30 11.05
N ALA A 613 28.37 -19.17 10.55
CA ALA A 613 28.78 -19.69 9.23
C ALA A 613 28.36 -21.15 8.96
N GLN A 614 28.40 -22.05 9.96
CA GLN A 614 28.07 -23.47 9.77
C GLN A 614 26.58 -23.74 9.48
N HIS A 615 25.70 -22.83 9.89
CA HIS A 615 24.25 -22.90 9.69
C HIS A 615 23.76 -22.04 8.52
N PHE A 616 24.66 -21.25 7.93
CA PHE A 616 24.38 -20.52 6.70
C PHE A 616 24.24 -21.55 5.59
N ARG A 617 23.00 -21.89 5.19
CA ARG A 617 22.69 -22.83 4.10
C ARG A 617 21.43 -22.39 3.40
N PHE A 618 21.31 -22.70 2.11
CA PHE A 618 20.07 -22.53 1.36
C PHE A 618 19.21 -23.80 1.37
N PRO A 619 17.87 -23.70 1.30
CA PRO A 619 17.01 -24.84 1.05
C PRO A 619 17.34 -25.50 -0.30
N SER A 620 17.21 -26.83 -0.41
CA SER A 620 17.39 -27.52 -1.69
C SER A 620 16.34 -27.07 -2.72
N GLY A 621 16.75 -26.77 -3.95
CA GLY A 621 15.85 -26.28 -5.00
C GLY A 621 15.30 -24.86 -4.74
N CYS A 622 16.04 -24.04 -3.98
CA CYS A 622 15.55 -22.71 -3.63
C CYS A 622 15.51 -21.76 -4.83
N ILE A 623 14.44 -20.97 -4.91
CA ILE A 623 14.36 -19.85 -5.86
C ILE A 623 14.75 -18.56 -5.12
N LEU A 624 15.84 -17.92 -5.54
CA LEU A 624 16.34 -16.66 -5.01
C LEU A 624 15.94 -15.53 -5.96
N SER A 625 15.18 -14.57 -5.44
CA SER A 625 14.89 -13.32 -6.15
C SER A 625 15.82 -12.22 -5.63
N ALA A 626 17.10 -12.31 -6.00
CA ALA A 626 18.09 -11.29 -5.64
C ALA A 626 18.32 -10.35 -6.83
N SER A 627 18.29 -9.04 -6.59
CA SER A 627 18.59 -8.01 -7.61
C SER A 627 19.86 -7.21 -7.33
N ARG A 628 20.49 -7.44 -6.16
CA ARG A 628 21.70 -6.76 -5.71
C ARG A 628 22.94 -7.55 -6.10
N ILE A 629 23.72 -7.01 -7.03
CA ILE A 629 24.97 -7.62 -7.50
C ILE A 629 25.98 -7.75 -6.36
N GLU A 630 25.98 -6.80 -5.42
CA GLU A 630 26.91 -6.78 -4.30
C GLU A 630 26.72 -8.01 -3.39
N ILE A 631 25.47 -8.40 -3.16
CA ILE A 631 25.12 -9.60 -2.37
C ILE A 631 25.48 -10.86 -3.16
N MET A 632 25.16 -10.89 -4.45
CA MET A 632 25.43 -12.05 -5.30
C MET A 632 26.92 -12.31 -5.52
N GLU A 633 27.71 -11.25 -5.70
CA GLU A 633 29.17 -11.34 -5.79
C GLU A 633 29.77 -11.87 -4.48
N TRP A 634 29.26 -11.40 -3.34
CA TRP A 634 29.66 -11.91 -2.03
C TRP A 634 29.30 -13.40 -1.84
N LEU A 635 28.08 -13.80 -2.22
CA LEU A 635 27.63 -15.20 -2.16
C LEU A 635 28.50 -16.12 -3.04
N LEU A 636 28.92 -15.66 -4.23
CA LEU A 636 29.85 -16.43 -5.08
C LEU A 636 31.24 -16.56 -4.46
N GLN A 637 31.74 -15.53 -3.79
CA GLN A 637 33.07 -15.55 -3.18
C GLN A 637 33.13 -16.42 -1.92
N GLN A 638 32.06 -16.42 -1.10
CA GLN A 638 32.07 -17.04 0.22
C GLN A 638 31.26 -18.35 0.29
N CYS A 639 30.22 -18.53 -0.54
CA CYS A 639 29.21 -19.58 -0.40
C CYS A 639 28.94 -20.34 -1.72
N GLN A 640 29.91 -20.42 -2.64
CA GLN A 640 29.71 -21.00 -3.98
C GLN A 640 29.08 -22.41 -3.98
N GLN A 641 29.49 -23.28 -3.04
CA GLN A 641 29.01 -24.66 -2.96
C GLN A 641 27.52 -24.74 -2.64
N GLU A 642 26.99 -23.78 -1.88
CA GLU A 642 25.60 -23.77 -1.43
C GLU A 642 24.63 -23.27 -2.50
N LEU A 643 25.15 -22.63 -3.56
CA LEU A 643 24.37 -22.09 -4.66
C LEU A 643 24.10 -23.12 -5.77
N ASN A 644 24.75 -24.29 -5.74
CA ASN A 644 24.69 -25.31 -6.82
C ASN A 644 23.26 -25.79 -7.14
N ASP A 645 22.38 -25.81 -6.14
CA ASP A 645 21.01 -26.31 -6.28
C ASP A 645 19.94 -25.20 -6.28
N CYS A 646 20.34 -23.93 -6.33
CA CYS A 646 19.40 -22.80 -6.33
C CYS A 646 19.21 -22.19 -7.73
N GLU A 647 17.97 -21.78 -7.98
CA GLU A 647 17.55 -21.03 -9.16
C GLU A 647 17.45 -19.54 -8.83
N PHE A 648 17.82 -18.68 -9.77
CA PHE A 648 17.88 -17.24 -9.59
C PHE A 648 16.90 -16.57 -10.53
N LEU A 649 15.94 -15.83 -9.97
CA LEU A 649 14.97 -15.05 -10.73
C LEU A 649 15.39 -13.59 -10.79
N ALA A 650 15.70 -13.13 -12.01
CA ALA A 650 16.05 -11.76 -12.32
C ALA A 650 14.95 -11.08 -13.14
N ASP A 651 14.63 -9.81 -12.86
CA ASP A 651 13.80 -9.00 -13.76
C ASP A 651 14.52 -8.85 -15.11
N ARG A 652 13.82 -9.13 -16.22
CA ARG A 652 14.35 -9.02 -17.58
C ARG A 652 14.87 -7.61 -17.90
N SER A 653 14.19 -6.58 -17.37
CA SER A 653 14.58 -5.18 -17.52
C SER A 653 15.81 -4.81 -16.70
N ASN A 654 16.19 -5.62 -15.70
CA ASN A 654 17.48 -5.49 -15.04
C ASN A 654 18.57 -6.19 -15.87
N TRP A 655 18.77 -5.70 -17.09
CA TRP A 655 19.69 -6.31 -18.05
C TRP A 655 21.11 -6.43 -17.49
N HIS A 656 21.54 -5.47 -16.67
CA HIS A 656 22.86 -5.46 -16.07
C HIS A 656 23.06 -6.66 -15.14
N PHE A 657 22.07 -6.95 -14.30
CA PHE A 657 22.11 -8.12 -13.43
C PHE A 657 22.13 -9.42 -14.25
N ASN A 658 21.31 -9.51 -15.30
CA ASN A 658 21.29 -10.66 -16.20
C ASN A 658 22.63 -10.86 -16.95
N GLU A 659 23.23 -9.77 -17.45
CA GLU A 659 24.52 -9.80 -18.13
C GLU A 659 25.65 -10.15 -17.16
N TRP A 660 25.61 -9.63 -15.93
CA TRP A 660 26.55 -10.00 -14.88
C TRP A 660 26.46 -11.49 -14.54
N LEU A 661 25.25 -12.05 -14.41
CA LEU A 661 25.04 -13.48 -14.21
C LEU A 661 25.66 -14.30 -15.35
N ARG A 662 25.40 -13.90 -16.61
CA ARG A 662 25.97 -14.55 -17.80
C ARG A 662 27.49 -14.53 -17.79
N GLN A 663 28.11 -13.39 -17.51
CA GLN A 663 29.57 -13.23 -17.46
C GLN A 663 30.24 -14.05 -16.34
N ARG A 664 29.52 -14.29 -15.24
CA ARG A 664 29.99 -15.11 -14.12
C ARG A 664 29.78 -16.61 -14.33
N GLY A 665 29.17 -17.05 -15.44
CA GLY A 665 29.02 -18.47 -15.78
C GLY A 665 27.68 -19.09 -15.35
N PHE A 666 26.67 -18.28 -15.00
CA PHE A 666 25.32 -18.80 -14.81
C PHE A 666 24.71 -19.23 -16.14
N HIS A 667 24.02 -20.37 -16.15
CA HIS A 667 23.32 -20.84 -17.34
C HIS A 667 21.86 -20.39 -17.31
N PHE A 668 21.38 -20.06 -18.49
CA PHE A 668 19.97 -19.74 -18.73
C PHE A 668 19.14 -21.02 -18.59
N VAL A 669 18.00 -20.93 -17.89
CA VAL A 669 17.06 -22.05 -17.71
C VAL A 669 15.78 -21.79 -18.50
N SER A 670 15.10 -20.70 -18.18
CA SER A 670 13.82 -20.33 -18.79
C SER A 670 13.61 -18.82 -18.70
N GLN A 671 12.67 -18.30 -19.49
CA GLN A 671 12.31 -16.89 -19.49
C GLN A 671 10.82 -16.73 -19.74
N ASN A 672 10.20 -15.80 -19.01
CA ASN A 672 8.87 -15.28 -19.31
C ASN A 672 8.97 -13.79 -19.71
N ASP A 673 7.83 -13.13 -19.92
CA ASP A 673 7.80 -11.74 -20.39
C ASP A 673 8.49 -10.75 -19.43
N SER A 674 8.56 -11.07 -18.13
CA SER A 674 9.03 -10.17 -17.07
C SER A 674 10.29 -10.63 -16.35
N MET A 675 10.56 -11.93 -16.29
CA MET A 675 11.60 -12.56 -15.47
C MET A 675 12.42 -13.55 -16.29
N VAL A 676 13.70 -13.66 -15.94
CA VAL A 676 14.64 -14.63 -16.48
C VAL A 676 15.12 -15.52 -15.34
N CYS A 677 15.05 -16.83 -15.54
CA CYS A 677 15.55 -17.84 -14.61
C CYS A 677 16.96 -18.28 -15.00
N TRP A 678 17.86 -18.21 -14.03
CA TRP A 678 19.27 -18.59 -14.15
C TRP A 678 19.62 -19.66 -13.13
N LYS A 679 20.60 -20.50 -13.43
CA LYS A 679 21.10 -21.49 -12.48
C LYS A 679 22.63 -21.54 -12.47
N TRP A 680 23.19 -21.76 -11.29
CA TRP A 680 24.63 -21.90 -11.12
C TRP A 680 25.05 -23.32 -11.54
N ARG A 681 26.11 -23.45 -12.35
CA ARG A 681 26.72 -24.75 -12.63
C ARG A 681 28.01 -24.82 -11.82
N GLY A 682 27.98 -25.55 -10.70
CA GLY A 682 29.21 -25.97 -10.04
C GLY A 682 30.07 -26.72 -11.07
N SER A 683 31.38 -26.49 -11.02
CA SER A 683 32.34 -27.22 -11.84
C SER A 683 32.31 -28.71 -11.51
N SER A 684 31.36 -29.44 -12.09
CA SER A 684 31.45 -30.89 -12.30
C SER A 684 32.67 -31.09 -13.21
N GLY A 685 33.63 -31.87 -12.70
CA GLY A 685 34.99 -32.00 -13.23
C GLY A 685 35.09 -31.90 -14.75
N VAL A 686 36.03 -31.08 -15.19
CA VAL A 686 36.64 -31.20 -16.52
C VAL A 686 37.23 -32.61 -16.55
N GLY A 687 36.49 -33.55 -17.14
CA GLY A 687 37.04 -34.80 -17.61
C GLY A 687 38.09 -34.45 -18.65
N THR A 688 39.34 -34.77 -18.31
CA THR A 688 40.51 -34.79 -19.18
C THR A 688 40.25 -35.45 -20.52
#